data_AF-A0A4Y2GEH4-F1
#
_entry.id   AF-A0A4Y2GEH4-F1
#
_cell.length_a   1.000
_cell.length_b   1.000
_cell.length_c   1.000
_cell.angle_alpha   90.00
_cell.angle_beta   90.00
_cell.angle_gamma   90.00
#
_symmetry.space_group_name_H-M   'P 1'
#
loop_
_entity.id
_entity.type
_entity.pdbx_description
1 polymer ?
#
loop_
_entity_poly.entity_id
_entity_poly.type
_entity_poly.pdbx_seq_one_letter_code
_entity_poly.pdbx_strand_id
1 'polypeptide(L)'
;MGRYGKSGRLNLSARRYKKGGNLPNRKRRKEEVKPYEVEKDVPKQNEIKLEGRRIINLSHFIRSLQELDSHSAIGCCFKDMHVIKETRYGLNSSLTFKCKLCNTERSVWTCIPPASENCDTEQIHHKVNTDAVNGIVNIGCGYTNLNTFLTISDVPPISQSMYEKEHKVISEAWEKLACLEMEEAAMREKELAVECGDVDKSGIPLVTVIVDGSWAKRSYRTNYSSLSGAAAIIGARTGKLLYLGMRNKYCATCAWSVRLSIPPKQHKCFKNWSGNSTAMESDIIVEGFCQSLKMYGIKFNRVIAVHFNKSLPNYTFHKSLYKYSPSSHTKKYEERRCKAREAAAKRRNHLKLKKRLFVSKISNTQDNSYGSKAEKPDLDLNQYSEKYQEFIKNLALDDNEIKNLEIETRAQRDSAVWHFERRKRLTASYFGQVCHKMPHTSCKNLIKIILYSKIDTVHMKYGRLHESDAVKYISNELQIEVNSCGFFVKKEEPYLGATPDGLIGDDGILEIKCPSSCAKFTPEEAIKEKKFSFFKFDIKNNEIIVNKNNNYFFQVQGQLHVTNRKYCLFVLWTPLGVYSQRIERDIEFWNTKMAQKLKDFFYDCMMPELVDPRHTRSMEIRDPQSILNAQEKIKQKVKLNKK
;
A
#
# COMPACT_ATOMS: atom_id res chain seq x y z
N MET A 1 -27.59 -36.20 25.92
CA MET A 1 -27.28 -35.10 26.86
C MET A 1 -26.47 -34.08 26.08
N GLY A 2 -27.06 -32.99 25.59
CA GLY A 2 -27.10 -31.68 26.28
C GLY A 2 -25.71 -31.02 26.23
N ARG A 3 -25.48 -29.76 25.87
CA ARG A 3 -26.31 -28.55 25.75
C ARG A 3 -25.34 -27.41 25.34
N TYR A 4 -25.76 -26.50 24.44
CA TYR A 4 -25.40 -25.04 24.35
C TYR A 4 -23.91 -24.65 24.12
N GLY A 5 -23.52 -23.58 23.42
CA GLY A 5 -24.22 -22.47 22.77
C GLY A 5 -23.25 -21.47 22.09
N LYS A 6 -23.64 -21.08 20.86
CA LYS A 6 -23.42 -19.87 20.03
C LYS A 6 -22.47 -18.73 20.46
N SER A 7 -21.69 -18.22 19.49
CA SER A 7 -21.86 -16.93 18.77
C SER A 7 -20.66 -16.74 17.80
N GLY A 8 -20.67 -16.15 16.61
CA GLY A 8 -21.66 -15.55 15.72
C GLY A 8 -20.85 -14.85 14.60
N ARG A 9 -20.88 -15.33 13.34
CA ARG A 9 -20.39 -14.58 12.17
C ARG A 9 -21.45 -14.59 11.08
N LEU A 10 -21.96 -13.39 10.77
CA LEU A 10 -22.91 -13.11 9.70
C LEU A 10 -22.26 -13.37 8.33
N ASN A 11 -22.74 -14.41 7.64
CA ASN A 11 -22.46 -14.65 6.23
C ASN A 11 -23.50 -13.91 5.37
N LEU A 12 -23.13 -12.76 4.80
CA LEU A 12 -23.86 -12.17 3.67
C LEU A 12 -23.38 -12.83 2.38
N SER A 13 -24.09 -13.88 1.97
CA SER A 13 -23.85 -14.58 0.71
C SER A 13 -24.38 -13.76 -0.48
N ALA A 14 -23.50 -13.52 -1.44
CA ALA A 14 -23.80 -12.89 -2.71
C ALA A 14 -24.74 -13.78 -3.56
N ARG A 15 -25.93 -13.28 -3.89
CA ARG A 15 -26.80 -13.91 -4.90
C ARG A 15 -26.29 -13.61 -6.31
N ARG A 16 -25.78 -14.66 -6.97
CA ARG A 16 -25.55 -14.73 -8.42
C ARG A 16 -26.89 -14.63 -9.16
N TYR A 17 -27.04 -13.63 -10.04
CA TYR A 17 -28.11 -13.63 -11.04
C TYR A 17 -27.73 -14.55 -12.21
N LYS A 18 -28.46 -15.65 -12.38
CA LYS A 18 -28.48 -16.44 -13.61
C LYS A 18 -29.33 -15.72 -14.66
N LYS A 19 -28.83 -15.68 -15.90
CA LYS A 19 -29.57 -15.34 -17.11
C LYS A 19 -30.64 -16.40 -17.39
N GLY A 20 -31.77 -15.96 -17.93
CA GLY A 20 -32.74 -16.81 -18.64
C GLY A 20 -33.92 -17.25 -17.80
N GLY A 21 -35.08 -16.64 -18.05
CA GLY A 21 -36.36 -17.02 -17.46
C GLY A 21 -37.35 -15.86 -17.59
N ASN A 22 -38.39 -16.05 -18.42
CA ASN A 22 -39.46 -15.09 -18.66
C ASN A 22 -40.04 -14.55 -17.33
N LEU A 23 -40.07 -13.22 -17.19
CA LEU A 23 -40.75 -12.55 -16.10
C LEU A 23 -42.26 -12.63 -16.32
N PRO A 24 -43.07 -13.10 -15.35
CA PRO A 24 -44.52 -13.07 -15.47
C PRO A 24 -45.04 -11.63 -15.30
N ASN A 25 -46.04 -11.29 -16.12
CA ASN A 25 -46.83 -10.07 -16.02
C ASN A 25 -47.35 -9.88 -14.60
N ARG A 26 -46.81 -8.89 -13.87
CA ARG A 26 -47.34 -8.50 -12.55
C ARG A 26 -48.53 -7.57 -12.77
N LYS A 27 -49.74 -8.16 -12.81
CA LYS A 27 -51.01 -7.44 -12.69
C LYS A 27 -50.96 -6.53 -11.45
N ARG A 28 -51.28 -5.24 -11.64
CA ARG A 28 -51.61 -4.31 -10.55
C ARG A 28 -52.80 -4.90 -9.77
N ARG A 29 -52.60 -5.32 -8.53
CA ARG A 29 -53.72 -5.46 -7.58
C ARG A 29 -54.20 -4.04 -7.26
N LYS A 30 -55.43 -3.73 -7.67
CA LYS A 30 -56.23 -2.68 -7.03
C LYS A 30 -56.63 -3.24 -5.67
N GLU A 31 -56.06 -2.72 -4.59
CA GLU A 31 -56.67 -2.87 -3.27
C GLU A 31 -57.62 -1.68 -3.08
N GLU A 32 -58.91 -2.00 -2.96
CA GLU A 32 -59.95 -1.06 -2.54
C GLU A 32 -59.71 -0.69 -1.08
N VAL A 33 -59.29 0.55 -0.84
CA VAL A 33 -59.28 1.15 0.50
C VAL A 33 -60.68 1.67 0.76
N LYS A 34 -61.37 1.10 1.76
CA LYS A 34 -62.70 1.56 2.20
C LYS A 34 -62.64 3.03 2.67
N PRO A 35 -63.67 3.85 2.43
CA PRO A 35 -63.71 5.21 2.94
C PRO A 35 -63.88 5.18 4.46
N TYR A 36 -62.98 5.82 5.19
CA TYR A 36 -63.21 6.21 6.57
C TYR A 36 -63.98 7.53 6.52
N GLU A 37 -65.21 7.55 7.05
CA GLU A 37 -65.97 8.77 7.28
C GLU A 37 -65.23 9.59 8.33
N VAL A 38 -64.82 10.81 7.96
CA VAL A 38 -64.35 11.82 8.90
C VAL A 38 -65.46 12.85 9.00
N GLU A 39 -65.98 13.01 10.22
CA GLU A 39 -66.98 13.99 10.60
C GLU A 39 -66.59 15.39 10.11
N LYS A 40 -67.60 16.13 9.62
CA LYS A 40 -67.46 17.51 9.16
C LYS A 40 -67.25 18.43 10.36
N ASP A 41 -66.00 18.78 10.64
CA ASP A 41 -65.70 19.94 11.47
C ASP A 41 -65.71 21.23 10.64
N VAL A 42 -66.50 22.18 11.12
CA VAL A 42 -66.73 23.54 10.60
C VAL A 42 -65.40 24.33 10.58
N PRO A 43 -65.14 25.18 9.56
CA PRO A 43 -63.83 25.80 9.37
C PRO A 43 -63.53 26.85 10.46
N LYS A 44 -62.56 26.54 11.33
CA LYS A 44 -61.88 27.53 12.16
C LYS A 44 -60.78 28.20 11.34
N GLN A 45 -60.65 29.52 11.47
CA GLN A 45 -59.66 30.37 10.78
C GLN A 45 -58.27 29.71 10.78
N ASN A 46 -57.70 29.53 9.58
CA ASN A 46 -56.38 28.91 9.37
C ASN A 46 -55.26 29.75 10.01
N GLU A 47 -54.92 29.49 11.28
CA GLU A 47 -53.64 29.89 11.84
C GLU A 47 -52.52 29.09 11.15
N ILE A 48 -51.54 29.79 10.59
CA ILE A 48 -50.37 29.13 10.01
C ILE A 48 -49.51 28.58 11.14
N LYS A 49 -49.45 27.25 11.21
CA LYS A 49 -48.57 26.54 12.13
C LYS A 49 -47.14 26.54 11.57
N LEU A 50 -46.30 27.46 12.04
CA LEU A 50 -44.87 27.48 11.74
C LEU A 50 -44.18 26.36 12.53
N GLU A 51 -44.07 25.18 11.94
CA GLU A 51 -43.40 24.03 12.54
C GLU A 51 -41.97 23.83 12.01
N GLY A 52 -41.15 23.18 12.82
CA GLY A 52 -39.76 22.85 12.54
C GLY A 52 -38.78 24.01 12.73
N ARG A 53 -37.52 23.74 12.44
CA ARG A 53 -36.40 24.68 12.52
C ARG A 53 -36.12 25.34 11.17
N ARG A 54 -35.56 26.54 11.18
CA ARG A 54 -35.08 27.25 9.98
C ARG A 54 -33.64 27.67 10.16
N ILE A 55 -32.91 27.71 9.05
CA ILE A 55 -31.57 28.27 9.02
C ILE A 55 -31.72 29.77 8.77
N ILE A 56 -31.12 30.56 9.68
CA ILE A 56 -31.13 32.01 9.61
C ILE A 56 -29.71 32.56 9.55
N ASN A 57 -29.51 33.60 8.77
CA ASN A 57 -28.37 34.49 8.96
C ASN A 57 -28.75 35.45 10.09
N LEU A 58 -28.21 35.24 11.29
CA LEU A 58 -28.60 35.97 12.50
C LEU A 58 -28.57 37.49 12.30
N SER A 59 -27.47 38.03 11.77
CA SER A 59 -27.29 39.47 11.60
C SER A 59 -28.29 40.06 10.60
N HIS A 60 -28.50 39.38 9.46
CA HIS A 60 -29.50 39.81 8.47
C HIS A 60 -30.92 39.71 9.04
N PHE A 61 -31.27 38.57 9.64
CA PHE A 61 -32.61 38.31 10.13
C PHE A 61 -33.02 39.26 11.25
N ILE A 62 -32.15 39.49 12.24
CA ILE A 62 -32.41 40.43 13.34
C ILE A 62 -32.58 41.85 12.79
N ARG A 63 -31.70 42.29 11.88
CA ARG A 63 -31.83 43.61 11.26
C ARG A 63 -33.14 43.76 10.48
N SER A 64 -33.50 42.77 9.68
CA SER A 64 -34.75 42.77 8.92
C SER A 64 -35.98 42.78 9.83
N LEU A 65 -35.90 42.15 11.01
CA LEU A 65 -36.96 42.26 12.04
C LEU A 65 -37.02 43.66 12.66
N GLN A 66 -35.88 44.30 12.93
CA GLN A 66 -35.85 45.69 13.44
C GLN A 66 -36.42 46.68 12.42
N GLU A 67 -36.20 46.46 11.12
CA GLU A 67 -36.81 47.25 10.04
C GLU A 67 -38.34 47.11 9.97
N LEU A 68 -38.93 46.12 10.66
CA LEU A 68 -40.38 46.00 10.83
C LEU A 68 -40.93 46.91 11.92
N ASP A 69 -40.14 47.41 12.88
CA ASP A 69 -40.66 48.22 13.99
C ASP A 69 -41.19 49.59 13.56
N SER A 70 -40.78 50.09 12.39
CA SER A 70 -41.18 51.40 11.85
C SER A 70 -42.08 51.29 10.61
N HIS A 71 -43.07 50.39 10.65
CA HIS A 71 -43.89 50.08 9.48
C HIS A 71 -45.12 50.98 9.29
N SER A 72 -45.50 51.81 10.27
CA SER A 72 -46.63 52.75 10.17
C SER A 72 -46.42 54.02 10.99
N ALA A 73 -47.18 55.08 10.67
CA ALA A 73 -47.20 56.34 11.42
C ALA A 73 -48.01 56.28 12.73
N ILE A 74 -48.70 55.16 13.00
CA ILE A 74 -49.64 54.98 14.13
C ILE A 74 -48.92 54.44 15.39
N GLY A 75 -47.59 54.33 15.38
CA GLY A 75 -46.81 53.83 16.51
C GLY A 75 -46.86 52.31 16.70
N CYS A 76 -47.26 51.55 15.67
CA CYS A 76 -47.26 50.09 15.70
C CYS A 76 -45.84 49.52 15.76
N CYS A 77 -45.63 48.43 16.50
CA CYS A 77 -44.33 47.78 16.65
C CYS A 77 -44.37 46.31 16.19
N PHE A 78 -43.22 45.62 16.17
CA PHE A 78 -43.15 44.21 15.77
C PHE A 78 -44.03 43.28 16.61
N LYS A 79 -44.30 43.61 17.89
CA LYS A 79 -45.20 42.83 18.75
C LYS A 79 -46.63 42.77 18.23
N ASP A 80 -47.03 43.76 17.41
CA ASP A 80 -48.34 43.83 16.79
C ASP A 80 -48.42 43.01 15.48
N MET A 81 -47.30 42.45 15.03
CA MET A 81 -47.22 41.65 13.82
C MET A 81 -47.36 40.16 14.11
N HIS A 82 -48.01 39.45 13.20
CA HIS A 82 -48.11 37.98 13.22
C HIS A 82 -47.82 37.43 11.82
N VAL A 83 -47.30 36.21 11.75
CA VAL A 83 -46.98 35.59 10.46
C VAL A 83 -48.26 35.06 9.82
N ILE A 84 -48.48 35.47 8.56
CA ILE A 84 -49.63 35.08 7.75
C ILE A 84 -49.25 34.19 6.56
N LYS A 85 -47.96 34.03 6.27
CA LYS A 85 -47.47 33.15 5.18
C LYS A 85 -46.00 32.82 5.37
N GLU A 86 -45.63 31.58 5.10
CA GLU A 86 -44.24 31.20 4.81
C GLU A 86 -44.14 30.75 3.35
N THR A 87 -43.18 31.31 2.61
CA THR A 87 -42.80 30.83 1.27
C THR A 87 -41.38 30.27 1.32
N ARG A 88 -41.21 28.98 1.05
CA ARG A 88 -39.93 28.28 1.13
C ARG A 88 -39.21 28.21 -0.21
N TYR A 89 -37.92 28.53 -0.17
CA TYR A 89 -36.97 28.42 -1.28
C TYR A 89 -35.79 27.55 -0.82
N GLY A 90 -36.05 26.27 -0.67
CA GLY A 90 -35.09 25.33 -0.08
C GLY A 90 -34.93 25.55 1.43
N LEU A 91 -33.71 25.91 1.84
CA LEU A 91 -33.34 26.28 3.21
C LEU A 91 -33.59 27.76 3.53
N ASN A 92 -33.82 28.60 2.51
CA ASN A 92 -34.21 29.97 2.72
C ASN A 92 -35.74 30.10 2.74
N SER A 93 -36.28 30.90 3.65
CA SER A 93 -37.72 31.15 3.76
C SER A 93 -38.01 32.64 3.78
N SER A 94 -39.08 33.04 3.09
CA SER A 94 -39.70 34.36 3.22
C SER A 94 -40.90 34.24 4.15
N LEU A 95 -40.85 34.94 5.29
CA LEU A 95 -41.93 35.02 6.27
C LEU A 95 -42.67 36.34 6.07
N THR A 96 -43.95 36.26 5.72
CA THR A 96 -44.81 37.43 5.56
C THR A 96 -45.54 37.71 6.87
N PHE A 97 -45.28 38.88 7.42
CA PHE A 97 -45.87 39.41 8.63
C PHE A 97 -47.00 40.37 8.29
N LYS A 98 -48.10 40.30 9.03
CA LYS A 98 -49.20 41.26 8.97
C LYS A 98 -49.38 41.93 10.32
N CYS A 99 -49.43 43.25 10.32
CA CYS A 99 -49.75 44.03 11.52
C CYS A 99 -51.25 43.92 11.83
N LYS A 100 -51.60 43.60 13.08
CA LYS A 100 -52.98 43.54 13.56
C LYS A 100 -53.67 44.91 13.64
N LEU A 101 -52.89 45.98 13.75
CA LEU A 101 -53.40 47.35 13.95
C LEU A 101 -53.57 48.10 12.62
N CYS A 102 -52.52 48.15 11.79
CA CYS A 102 -52.54 48.92 10.55
C CYS A 102 -52.72 48.06 9.29
N ASN A 103 -52.87 46.73 9.42
CA ASN A 103 -53.00 45.77 8.32
C ASN A 103 -51.85 45.77 7.29
N THR A 104 -50.73 46.45 7.57
CA THR A 104 -49.57 46.46 6.68
C THR A 104 -48.92 45.06 6.66
N GLU A 105 -48.60 44.60 5.45
CA GLU A 105 -47.92 43.33 5.22
C GLU A 105 -46.47 43.57 4.80
N ARG A 106 -45.51 42.90 5.46
CA ARG A 106 -44.09 42.96 5.14
C ARG A 106 -43.47 41.57 5.17
N SER A 107 -42.55 41.31 4.26
CA SER A 107 -41.84 40.02 4.19
C SER A 107 -40.40 40.14 4.67
N VAL A 108 -39.98 39.21 5.52
CA VAL A 108 -38.61 39.08 6.01
C VAL A 108 -38.05 37.73 5.57
N TRP A 109 -36.83 37.75 5.04
CA TRP A 109 -36.11 36.55 4.64
C TRP A 109 -35.25 36.00 5.77
N THR A 110 -35.21 34.67 5.92
CA THR A 110 -34.37 34.01 6.93
C THR A 110 -32.88 34.17 6.63
N CYS A 111 -32.50 34.13 5.36
CA CYS A 111 -31.16 34.42 4.86
C CYS A 111 -31.21 35.45 3.73
N ILE A 112 -30.07 36.07 3.44
CA ILE A 112 -29.95 37.10 2.38
C ILE A 112 -30.60 36.59 1.07
N PRO A 113 -31.64 37.29 0.56
CA PRO A 113 -32.27 36.92 -0.69
C PRO A 113 -31.34 37.21 -1.88
N PRO A 114 -31.52 36.55 -3.03
CA PRO A 114 -30.81 36.93 -4.25
C PRO A 114 -31.13 38.40 -4.59
N ALA A 115 -30.12 39.14 -5.08
CA ALA A 115 -30.29 40.54 -5.45
C ALA A 115 -31.40 40.69 -6.50
N SER A 116 -32.26 41.69 -6.33
CA SER A 116 -33.32 42.05 -7.29
C SER A 116 -32.74 42.40 -8.66
N GLU A 117 -33.53 42.18 -9.70
CA GLU A 117 -33.26 42.13 -11.15
C GLU A 117 -32.43 43.26 -11.83
N ASN A 118 -31.84 44.21 -11.11
CA ASN A 118 -31.07 45.34 -11.67
C ASN A 118 -29.55 45.26 -11.37
N CYS A 119 -29.00 44.06 -11.20
CA CYS A 119 -27.54 43.87 -11.18
C CYS A 119 -27.19 42.92 -12.33
N ASP A 120 -26.46 43.45 -13.31
CA ASP A 120 -26.03 42.72 -14.49
C ASP A 120 -25.28 41.43 -14.11
N THR A 121 -25.89 40.31 -14.47
CA THR A 121 -25.29 38.98 -14.70
C THR A 121 -24.66 38.24 -13.50
N GLU A 122 -25.17 37.02 -13.24
CA GLU A 122 -24.62 35.91 -12.44
C GLU A 122 -25.06 35.66 -10.97
N GLN A 123 -25.90 36.48 -10.32
CA GLN A 123 -26.26 36.26 -8.89
C GLN A 123 -27.74 35.92 -8.57
N ILE A 124 -28.34 34.96 -9.30
CA ILE A 124 -29.70 34.44 -9.01
C ILE A 124 -29.63 33.13 -8.18
N HIS A 125 -28.85 33.12 -7.09
CA HIS A 125 -28.68 31.93 -6.24
C HIS A 125 -28.88 32.24 -4.76
N HIS A 126 -29.70 31.43 -4.08
CA HIS A 126 -29.86 31.50 -2.63
C HIS A 126 -28.60 30.93 -1.96
N LYS A 127 -27.71 31.81 -1.50
CA LYS A 127 -26.39 31.44 -0.97
C LYS A 127 -26.43 30.30 0.05
N VAL A 128 -27.43 30.26 0.94
CA VAL A 128 -27.58 29.18 1.94
C VAL A 128 -27.79 27.79 1.33
N ASN A 129 -28.51 27.69 0.20
CA ASN A 129 -28.69 26.42 -0.49
C ASN A 129 -27.39 25.99 -1.16
N THR A 130 -26.71 26.91 -1.82
CA THR A 130 -25.39 26.66 -2.43
C THR A 130 -24.37 26.24 -1.38
N ASP A 131 -24.32 26.93 -0.23
CA ASP A 131 -23.42 26.62 0.88
C ASP A 131 -23.70 25.21 1.45
N ALA A 132 -24.98 24.84 1.63
CA ALA A 132 -25.35 23.52 2.12
C ALA A 132 -24.98 22.40 1.13
N VAL A 133 -25.21 22.62 -0.18
CA VAL A 133 -24.80 21.67 -1.21
C VAL A 133 -23.28 21.59 -1.33
N ASN A 134 -22.57 22.72 -1.24
CA ASN A 134 -21.11 22.74 -1.23
C ASN A 134 -20.56 21.98 -0.02
N GLY A 135 -21.12 22.21 1.18
CA GLY A 135 -20.75 21.51 2.39
C GLY A 135 -20.93 20.00 2.29
N ILE A 136 -22.08 19.52 1.81
CA ILE A 136 -22.34 18.08 1.72
C ILE A 136 -21.44 17.40 0.67
N VAL A 137 -21.15 18.06 -0.45
CA VAL A 137 -20.28 17.51 -1.50
C VAL A 137 -18.83 17.43 -1.02
N ASN A 138 -18.33 18.44 -0.31
CA ASN A 138 -16.95 18.44 0.22
C ASN A 138 -16.69 17.32 1.24
N ILE A 139 -17.72 16.88 1.98
CA ILE A 139 -17.61 15.72 2.88
C ILE A 139 -17.85 14.38 2.17
N GLY A 140 -17.94 14.37 0.83
CA GLY A 140 -18.11 13.16 0.02
C GLY A 140 -19.51 12.55 0.06
N CYS A 141 -20.53 13.35 0.42
CA CYS A 141 -21.92 12.92 0.55
C CYS A 141 -22.81 13.54 -0.55
N GLY A 142 -24.00 12.96 -0.75
CA GLY A 142 -24.94 13.41 -1.79
C GLY A 142 -26.28 13.90 -1.25
N TYR A 143 -27.24 14.16 -2.15
CA TYR A 143 -28.59 14.63 -1.83
C TYR A 143 -29.27 13.82 -0.72
N THR A 144 -29.23 12.48 -0.80
CA THR A 144 -29.88 11.61 0.19
C THR A 144 -29.34 11.84 1.59
N ASN A 145 -28.02 12.03 1.74
CA ASN A 145 -27.40 12.30 3.03
C ASN A 145 -27.82 13.68 3.57
N LEU A 146 -27.80 14.71 2.73
CA LEU A 146 -28.25 16.06 3.11
C LEU A 146 -29.72 16.05 3.54
N ASN A 147 -30.59 15.39 2.76
CA ASN A 147 -32.00 15.26 3.07
C ASN A 147 -32.23 14.56 4.41
N THR A 148 -31.54 13.44 4.65
CA THR A 148 -31.63 12.71 5.93
C THR A 148 -31.15 13.58 7.10
N PHE A 149 -30.02 14.26 6.96
CA PHE A 149 -29.47 15.13 7.99
C PHE A 149 -30.43 16.26 8.37
N LEU A 150 -30.98 16.95 7.36
CA LEU A 150 -31.93 18.04 7.56
C LEU A 150 -33.23 17.55 8.21
N THR A 151 -33.76 16.42 7.73
CA THR A 151 -34.98 15.82 8.28
C THR A 151 -34.82 15.43 9.76
N ILE A 152 -33.70 14.79 10.12
CA ILE A 152 -33.41 14.42 11.53
C ILE A 152 -33.21 15.67 12.39
N SER A 153 -32.66 16.73 11.80
CA SER A 153 -32.44 18.02 12.47
C SER A 153 -33.72 18.87 12.56
N ASP A 154 -34.87 18.34 12.12
CA ASP A 154 -36.14 19.05 12.04
C ASP A 154 -36.06 20.34 11.18
N VAL A 155 -35.14 20.38 10.22
CA VAL A 155 -35.01 21.45 9.23
C VAL A 155 -35.65 20.97 7.93
N PRO A 156 -36.65 21.68 7.38
CA PRO A 156 -37.28 21.25 6.14
C PRO A 156 -36.28 21.14 4.97
N PRO A 157 -36.19 19.97 4.31
CA PRO A 157 -35.15 19.72 3.33
C PRO A 157 -35.36 20.49 2.02
N ILE A 158 -34.27 20.66 1.27
CA ILE A 158 -34.32 21.14 -0.12
C ILE A 158 -34.88 20.05 -1.04
N SER A 159 -35.52 20.45 -2.15
CA SER A 159 -35.96 19.48 -3.16
C SER A 159 -34.76 18.92 -3.93
N GLN A 160 -34.93 17.73 -4.51
CA GLN A 160 -33.93 17.13 -5.39
C GLN A 160 -33.62 18.03 -6.60
N SER A 161 -34.63 18.66 -7.19
CA SER A 161 -34.45 19.59 -8.32
C SER A 161 -33.61 20.80 -7.96
N MET A 162 -33.79 21.35 -6.75
CA MET A 162 -33.00 22.48 -6.27
C MET A 162 -31.57 22.05 -5.94
N TYR A 163 -31.39 20.89 -5.30
CA TYR A 163 -30.06 20.31 -5.09
C TYR A 163 -29.31 20.16 -6.42
N GLU A 164 -29.93 19.58 -7.44
CA GLU A 164 -29.30 19.38 -8.75
C GLU A 164 -28.92 20.71 -9.43
N LYS A 165 -29.76 21.74 -9.28
CA LYS A 165 -29.47 23.10 -9.77
C LYS A 165 -28.24 23.69 -9.08
N GLU A 166 -28.21 23.68 -7.75
CA GLU A 166 -27.08 24.24 -6.98
C GLU A 166 -25.80 23.42 -7.14
N HIS A 167 -25.91 22.10 -7.19
CA HIS A 167 -24.79 21.19 -7.46
C HIS A 167 -24.17 21.47 -8.84
N LYS A 168 -24.98 21.80 -9.85
CA LYS A 168 -24.50 22.17 -11.18
C LYS A 168 -23.65 23.45 -11.14
N VAL A 169 -24.09 24.48 -10.41
CA VAL A 169 -23.34 25.74 -10.22
C VAL A 169 -21.96 25.45 -9.62
N ILE A 170 -21.94 24.65 -8.54
CA ILE A 170 -20.68 24.27 -7.86
C ILE A 170 -19.79 23.45 -8.81
N SER A 171 -20.36 22.51 -9.56
CA SER A 171 -19.62 21.67 -10.49
C SER A 171 -18.99 22.47 -11.63
N GLU A 172 -19.70 23.46 -12.16
CA GLU A 172 -19.20 24.36 -13.22
C GLU A 172 -18.07 25.26 -12.70
N ALA A 173 -18.20 25.79 -11.47
CA ALA A 173 -17.14 26.55 -10.82
C ALA A 173 -15.88 25.69 -10.58
N TRP A 174 -16.04 24.44 -10.13
CA TRP A 174 -14.95 23.49 -9.97
C TRP A 174 -14.27 23.12 -11.28
N GLU A 175 -15.04 22.90 -12.35
CA GLU A 175 -14.52 22.63 -13.69
C GLU A 175 -13.67 23.81 -14.19
N LYS A 176 -14.15 25.04 -14.04
CA LYS A 176 -13.41 26.25 -14.39
C LYS A 176 -12.11 26.40 -13.60
N LEU A 177 -12.16 26.22 -12.27
CA LEU A 177 -10.98 26.31 -11.41
C LEU A 177 -9.95 25.22 -11.75
N ALA A 178 -10.40 23.98 -11.98
CA ALA A 178 -9.52 22.89 -12.37
C ALA A 178 -8.79 23.18 -13.70
N CYS A 179 -9.46 23.80 -14.68
CA CYS A 179 -8.82 24.21 -15.93
C CYS A 179 -7.73 25.27 -15.71
N LEU A 180 -7.99 26.27 -14.87
CA LEU A 180 -7.00 27.32 -14.54
C LEU A 180 -5.77 26.72 -13.84
N GLU A 181 -5.97 25.86 -12.84
CA GLU A 181 -4.87 25.18 -12.13
C GLU A 181 -4.03 24.28 -13.06
N MET A 182 -4.67 23.58 -13.99
CA MET A 182 -3.96 22.77 -14.99
C MET A 182 -3.16 23.63 -15.97
N GLU A 183 -3.68 24.81 -16.34
CA GLU A 183 -2.96 25.76 -17.18
C GLU A 183 -1.73 26.33 -16.47
N GLU A 184 -1.86 26.78 -15.22
CA GLU A 184 -0.72 27.24 -14.42
C GLU A 184 0.34 26.14 -14.24
N ALA A 185 -0.10 24.91 -13.96
CA ALA A 185 0.79 23.76 -13.87
C ALA A 185 1.54 23.50 -15.19
N ALA A 186 0.86 23.62 -16.33
CA ALA A 186 1.46 23.47 -17.64
C ALA A 186 2.46 24.58 -17.97
N MET A 187 2.15 25.83 -17.60
CA MET A 187 3.08 26.95 -17.77
C MET A 187 4.35 26.76 -16.92
N ARG A 188 4.22 26.25 -15.69
CA ARG A 188 5.40 25.97 -14.86
C ARG A 188 6.27 24.85 -15.43
N GLU A 189 5.68 23.77 -15.95
CA GLU A 189 6.43 22.72 -16.66
C GLU A 189 7.12 23.25 -17.92
N LYS A 190 6.45 24.16 -18.64
CA LYS A 190 6.98 24.83 -19.83
C LYS A 190 8.24 25.64 -19.51
N GLU A 191 8.19 26.49 -18.48
CA GLU A 191 9.34 27.29 -18.03
C GLU A 191 10.52 26.40 -17.66
N LEU A 192 10.28 25.38 -16.83
CA LEU A 192 11.32 24.44 -16.41
C LEU A 192 11.94 23.72 -17.62
N ALA A 193 11.14 23.35 -18.61
CA ALA A 193 11.63 22.72 -19.84
C ALA A 193 12.57 23.67 -20.62
N VAL A 194 12.22 24.96 -20.72
CA VAL A 194 13.09 25.98 -21.34
C VAL A 194 14.38 26.17 -20.54
N GLU A 195 14.32 26.30 -19.21
CA GLU A 195 15.48 26.46 -18.34
C GLU A 195 16.48 25.31 -18.48
N CYS A 196 15.99 24.09 -18.70
CA CYS A 196 16.82 22.89 -18.88
C CYS A 196 17.32 22.70 -20.32
N GLY A 197 16.94 23.57 -21.27
CA GLY A 197 17.22 23.40 -22.69
C GLY A 197 16.46 22.25 -23.35
N ASP A 198 15.38 21.75 -22.73
CA ASP A 198 14.52 20.70 -23.28
C ASP A 198 13.51 21.29 -24.28
N VAL A 199 14.01 21.77 -25.42
CA VAL A 199 13.22 22.35 -26.52
C VAL A 199 13.42 21.55 -27.81
N ASP A 200 12.41 21.52 -28.67
CA ASP A 200 12.55 20.90 -29.99
C ASP A 200 13.29 21.81 -30.99
N LYS A 201 13.50 21.31 -32.22
CA LYS A 201 14.17 22.06 -33.30
C LYS A 201 13.49 23.38 -33.67
N SER A 202 12.22 23.56 -33.29
CA SER A 202 11.41 24.76 -33.52
C SER A 202 11.29 25.62 -32.25
N GLY A 203 12.00 25.29 -31.17
CA GLY A 203 11.95 26.02 -29.90
C GLY A 203 10.76 25.67 -29.01
N ILE A 204 9.97 24.63 -29.33
CA ILE A 204 8.79 24.26 -28.54
C ILE A 204 9.24 23.43 -27.32
N PRO A 205 8.80 23.80 -26.10
CA PRO A 205 9.19 23.09 -24.88
C PRO A 205 8.69 21.64 -24.84
N LEU A 206 9.59 20.74 -24.47
CA LEU A 206 9.37 19.30 -24.40
C LEU A 206 9.20 18.83 -22.96
N VAL A 207 7.98 18.44 -22.60
CA VAL A 207 7.62 18.08 -21.22
C VAL A 207 7.53 16.56 -21.06
N THR A 208 8.19 16.03 -20.02
CA THR A 208 8.02 14.64 -19.59
C THR A 208 6.80 14.54 -18.69
N VAL A 209 5.92 13.58 -18.98
CA VAL A 209 4.66 13.39 -18.25
C VAL A 209 4.53 11.99 -17.68
N ILE A 210 3.82 11.90 -16.57
CA ILE A 210 3.33 10.68 -15.96
C ILE A 210 1.87 10.54 -16.35
N VAL A 211 1.42 9.34 -16.71
CA VAL A 211 0.02 9.09 -17.05
C VAL A 211 -0.55 7.98 -16.19
N ASP A 212 -1.80 8.17 -15.77
CA ASP A 212 -2.55 7.16 -15.03
C ASP A 212 -4.00 7.09 -15.52
N GLY A 213 -4.60 5.91 -15.39
CA GLY A 213 -5.94 5.58 -15.89
C GLY A 213 -6.76 4.85 -14.84
N SER A 214 -8.07 5.07 -14.85
CA SER A 214 -8.99 4.41 -13.94
C SER A 214 -10.32 4.09 -14.60
N TRP A 215 -10.95 3.02 -14.11
CA TRP A 215 -12.30 2.61 -14.47
C TRP A 215 -13.22 2.63 -13.25
N ALA A 216 -14.44 3.12 -13.44
CA ALA A 216 -15.47 3.11 -12.39
C ALA A 216 -15.85 1.69 -11.94
N LYS A 217 -15.62 0.66 -12.77
CA LYS A 217 -15.85 -0.75 -12.44
C LYS A 217 -14.53 -1.53 -12.42
N ARG A 218 -14.13 -1.99 -11.23
CA ARG A 218 -12.95 -2.86 -11.06
C ARG A 218 -13.17 -4.19 -11.79
N SER A 219 -12.42 -4.41 -12.86
CA SER A 219 -12.58 -5.55 -13.76
C SER A 219 -11.48 -6.59 -13.48
N TYR A 220 -11.78 -7.68 -12.76
CA TYR A 220 -10.79 -8.75 -12.56
C TYR A 220 -10.80 -9.70 -13.76
N ARG A 221 -9.69 -9.69 -14.54
CA ARG A 221 -9.22 -10.67 -15.56
C ARG A 221 -10.15 -11.11 -16.70
N THR A 222 -11.48 -11.02 -16.61
CA THR A 222 -12.40 -11.61 -17.63
C THR A 222 -13.59 -10.73 -18.04
N ASN A 223 -13.78 -9.54 -17.47
CA ASN A 223 -14.99 -8.75 -17.75
C ASN A 223 -14.75 -7.23 -17.84
N TYR A 224 -14.23 -6.76 -18.98
CA TYR A 224 -13.95 -5.33 -19.26
C TYR A 224 -15.20 -4.57 -19.73
N SER A 225 -16.19 -4.46 -18.84
CA SER A 225 -17.51 -3.86 -19.14
C SER A 225 -17.73 -2.48 -18.52
N SER A 226 -16.67 -1.75 -18.19
CA SER A 226 -16.84 -0.41 -17.58
C SER A 226 -17.57 0.52 -18.55
N LEU A 227 -18.60 1.20 -18.04
CA LEU A 227 -19.36 2.20 -18.80
C LEU A 227 -18.67 3.57 -18.79
N SER A 228 -17.71 3.76 -17.89
CA SER A 228 -16.96 5.01 -17.74
C SER A 228 -15.48 4.73 -17.49
N GLY A 229 -14.61 5.55 -18.06
CA GLY A 229 -13.17 5.56 -17.83
C GLY A 229 -12.65 6.99 -17.74
N ALA A 230 -11.62 7.18 -16.93
CA ALA A 230 -10.93 8.45 -16.77
C ALA A 230 -9.42 8.25 -16.92
N ALA A 231 -8.71 9.26 -17.41
CA ALA A 231 -7.26 9.24 -17.43
C ALA A 231 -6.71 10.65 -17.18
N ALA A 232 -5.56 10.68 -16.50
CA ALA A 232 -4.86 11.89 -16.11
C ALA A 232 -3.46 11.92 -16.73
N ILE A 233 -3.03 13.12 -17.12
CA ILE A 233 -1.65 13.43 -17.52
C ILE A 233 -1.09 14.38 -16.47
N ILE A 234 0.06 14.04 -15.90
CA ILE A 234 0.68 14.71 -14.76
C ILE A 234 2.09 15.13 -15.17
N GLY A 235 2.50 16.35 -14.85
CA GLY A 235 3.86 16.84 -15.09
C GLY A 235 4.87 16.09 -14.24
N ALA A 236 5.93 15.54 -14.85
CA ALA A 236 6.89 14.71 -14.11
C ALA A 236 7.80 15.51 -13.17
N ARG A 237 7.97 16.82 -13.40
CA ARG A 237 8.85 17.68 -12.60
C ARG A 237 8.08 18.35 -11.48
N THR A 238 6.90 18.88 -11.79
CA THR A 238 6.01 19.57 -10.85
C THR A 238 5.14 18.60 -10.04
N GLY A 239 4.86 17.40 -10.57
CA GLY A 239 3.89 16.49 -9.98
C GLY A 239 2.44 16.96 -10.08
N LYS A 240 2.16 18.03 -10.83
CA LYS A 240 0.83 18.63 -10.96
C LYS A 240 0.06 18.09 -12.18
N LEU A 241 -1.26 18.10 -12.09
CA LEU A 241 -2.16 17.66 -13.16
C LEU A 241 -2.07 18.64 -14.35
N LEU A 242 -1.90 18.12 -15.56
CA LEU A 242 -1.84 18.90 -16.80
C LEU A 242 -3.07 18.66 -17.69
N TYR A 243 -3.68 17.48 -17.57
CA TYR A 243 -4.85 17.10 -18.34
C TYR A 243 -5.65 16.02 -17.62
N LEU A 244 -6.98 16.14 -17.63
CA LEU A 244 -7.90 15.12 -17.15
C LEU A 244 -9.02 14.96 -18.17
N GLY A 245 -9.27 13.73 -18.58
CA GLY A 245 -10.39 13.44 -19.49
C GLY A 245 -11.23 12.27 -19.03
N MET A 246 -12.47 12.25 -19.50
CA MET A 246 -13.45 11.20 -19.21
C MET A 246 -14.10 10.67 -20.48
N ARG A 247 -14.36 9.37 -20.51
CA ARG A 247 -15.11 8.68 -21.56
C ARG A 247 -16.26 7.89 -20.96
N ASN A 248 -17.47 8.16 -21.43
CA ASN A 248 -18.68 7.47 -20.99
C ASN A 248 -19.42 6.84 -22.18
N LYS A 249 -19.81 5.58 -22.02
CA LYS A 249 -20.62 4.80 -22.96
C LYS A 249 -22.12 4.89 -22.68
N TYR A 250 -22.48 5.38 -21.51
CA TYR A 250 -23.83 5.35 -21.01
C TYR A 250 -24.30 6.75 -20.63
N CYS A 251 -25.54 7.06 -21.01
CA CYS A 251 -26.28 8.19 -20.52
C CYS A 251 -27.69 7.69 -20.16
N ALA A 252 -28.13 7.95 -18.93
CA ALA A 252 -29.41 7.45 -18.42
C ALA A 252 -30.60 8.01 -19.22
N THR A 253 -30.59 9.31 -19.54
CA THR A 253 -31.64 9.97 -20.32
C THR A 253 -31.75 9.36 -21.71
N CYS A 254 -30.64 9.20 -22.44
CA CYS A 254 -30.63 8.53 -23.74
C CYS A 254 -31.12 7.08 -23.66
N ALA A 255 -30.65 6.32 -22.67
CA ALA A 255 -31.03 4.92 -22.52
C ALA A 255 -32.52 4.74 -22.19
N TRP A 256 -33.08 5.65 -21.38
CA TRP A 256 -34.50 5.67 -21.05
C TRP A 256 -35.38 5.99 -22.25
N SER A 257 -34.99 6.99 -23.04
CA SER A 257 -35.68 7.37 -24.28
C SER A 257 -35.67 6.27 -25.33
N VAL A 258 -34.56 5.57 -25.51
CA VAL A 258 -34.48 4.37 -26.38
C VAL A 258 -35.41 3.26 -25.87
N ARG A 259 -35.46 3.02 -24.56
CA ARG A 259 -36.33 1.98 -23.97
C ARG A 259 -37.82 2.28 -24.17
N LEU A 260 -38.19 3.55 -24.21
CA LEU A 260 -39.57 3.99 -24.38
C LEU A 260 -39.90 4.37 -25.83
N SER A 261 -38.97 4.18 -26.77
CA SER A 261 -39.13 4.56 -28.19
C SER A 261 -39.58 6.01 -28.41
N ILE A 262 -39.11 6.92 -27.55
CA ILE A 262 -39.38 8.37 -27.64
C ILE A 262 -38.08 9.14 -27.87
N PRO A 263 -38.11 10.31 -28.53
CA PRO A 263 -36.94 11.14 -28.67
C PRO A 263 -36.40 11.59 -27.29
N PRO A 264 -35.07 11.65 -27.09
CA PRO A 264 -34.50 12.15 -25.86
C PRO A 264 -34.86 13.61 -25.66
N LYS A 265 -35.33 13.93 -24.44
CA LYS A 265 -35.46 15.32 -24.00
C LYS A 265 -34.10 16.00 -24.12
N GLN A 266 -34.08 17.31 -24.41
CA GLN A 266 -32.85 18.09 -24.47
C GLN A 266 -32.12 18.01 -23.12
N HIS A 267 -30.85 17.57 -23.13
CA HIS A 267 -30.03 17.43 -21.94
C HIS A 267 -28.54 17.47 -22.29
N LYS A 268 -27.67 17.73 -21.30
CA LYS A 268 -26.22 17.56 -21.45
C LYS A 268 -25.89 16.08 -21.53
N CYS A 269 -25.70 15.57 -22.74
CA CYS A 269 -25.40 14.15 -22.96
C CYS A 269 -23.93 13.87 -22.61
N PHE A 270 -23.70 13.09 -21.56
CA PHE A 270 -22.35 12.69 -21.16
C PHE A 270 -21.78 11.50 -21.96
N LYS A 271 -22.60 10.85 -22.80
CA LYS A 271 -22.16 9.73 -23.64
C LYS A 271 -21.30 10.26 -24.80
N ASN A 272 -19.99 10.09 -24.69
CA ASN A 272 -19.00 10.55 -25.65
C ASN A 272 -18.07 9.42 -26.16
N TRP A 273 -18.37 8.16 -25.83
CA TRP A 273 -17.57 7.00 -26.25
C TRP A 273 -18.44 5.86 -26.78
N SER A 274 -18.10 5.35 -27.96
CA SER A 274 -18.77 4.20 -28.60
C SER A 274 -17.89 2.96 -28.66
N GLY A 275 -16.58 3.09 -28.45
CA GLY A 275 -15.61 2.01 -28.57
C GLY A 275 -15.56 1.04 -27.37
N ASN A 276 -14.51 0.21 -27.36
CA ASN A 276 -14.25 -0.74 -26.28
C ASN A 276 -13.85 -0.01 -24.98
N SER A 277 -14.25 -0.55 -23.83
CA SER A 277 -13.98 0.08 -22.52
C SER A 277 -12.49 0.12 -22.17
N THR A 278 -11.71 -0.85 -22.66
CA THR A 278 -10.25 -0.89 -22.50
C THR A 278 -9.52 0.19 -23.28
N ALA A 279 -10.15 0.79 -24.30
CA ALA A 279 -9.53 1.81 -25.14
C ALA A 279 -9.78 3.24 -24.63
N MET A 280 -10.67 3.42 -23.65
CA MET A 280 -11.02 4.74 -23.10
C MET A 280 -9.79 5.50 -22.57
N GLU A 281 -8.97 4.86 -21.73
CA GLU A 281 -7.81 5.50 -21.10
C GLU A 281 -6.79 5.94 -22.15
N SER A 282 -6.50 5.07 -23.11
CA SER A 282 -5.56 5.37 -24.19
C SER A 282 -6.08 6.49 -25.09
N ASP A 283 -7.37 6.52 -25.39
CA ASP A 283 -7.99 7.57 -26.19
C ASP A 283 -7.94 8.94 -25.50
N ILE A 284 -8.22 8.98 -24.19
CA ILE A 284 -8.09 10.20 -23.38
C ILE A 284 -6.65 10.73 -23.39
N ILE A 285 -5.67 9.84 -23.21
CA ILE A 285 -4.25 10.24 -23.23
C ILE A 285 -3.89 10.77 -24.62
N VAL A 286 -4.33 10.12 -25.71
CA VAL A 286 -4.08 10.61 -27.07
C VAL A 286 -4.71 11.97 -27.29
N GLU A 287 -5.93 12.19 -26.81
CA GLU A 287 -6.60 13.50 -26.86
C GLU A 287 -5.77 14.57 -26.15
N GLY A 288 -5.35 14.32 -24.91
CA GLY A 288 -4.51 15.26 -24.15
C GLY A 288 -3.18 15.56 -24.83
N PHE A 289 -2.56 14.57 -25.48
CA PHE A 289 -1.34 14.76 -26.28
C PHE A 289 -1.59 15.67 -27.49
N CYS A 290 -2.65 15.40 -28.25
CA CYS A 290 -3.01 16.21 -29.42
C CYS A 290 -3.37 17.66 -29.04
N GLN A 291 -4.00 17.85 -27.87
CA GLN A 291 -4.43 19.17 -27.42
C GLN A 291 -3.31 19.97 -26.75
N SER A 292 -2.30 19.31 -26.16
CA SER A 292 -1.22 19.97 -25.39
C SER A 292 -0.53 21.15 -26.11
N LEU A 293 -0.32 21.03 -27.41
CA LEU A 293 0.30 22.10 -28.21
C LEU A 293 -0.64 23.30 -28.36
N LYS A 294 -1.93 23.05 -28.60
CA LYS A 294 -2.94 24.11 -28.75
C LYS A 294 -3.27 24.77 -27.41
N MET A 295 -3.33 23.98 -26.34
CA MET A 295 -3.73 24.46 -25.02
C MET A 295 -2.61 25.25 -24.35
N TYR A 296 -1.38 24.71 -24.33
CA TYR A 296 -0.31 25.25 -23.49
C TYR A 296 0.95 25.64 -24.28
N GLY A 297 1.00 25.33 -25.58
CA GLY A 297 2.19 25.54 -26.40
C GLY A 297 3.36 24.63 -26.02
N ILE A 298 3.08 23.43 -25.50
CA ILE A 298 4.07 22.43 -25.11
C ILE A 298 3.87 21.12 -25.88
N LYS A 299 4.90 20.30 -25.97
CA LYS A 299 4.81 18.93 -26.49
C LYS A 299 5.18 17.93 -25.42
N PHE A 300 4.31 16.96 -25.17
CA PHE A 300 4.63 15.82 -24.33
C PHE A 300 5.58 14.87 -25.08
N ASN A 301 6.85 14.80 -24.65
CA ASN A 301 7.89 14.04 -25.37
C ASN A 301 8.12 12.64 -24.82
N ARG A 302 7.85 12.43 -23.53
CA ARG A 302 8.13 11.19 -22.80
C ARG A 302 7.00 10.90 -21.84
N VAL A 303 6.53 9.65 -21.87
CA VAL A 303 5.50 9.13 -20.96
C VAL A 303 6.13 8.18 -19.95
N ILE A 304 5.78 8.35 -18.68
CA ILE A 304 6.07 7.44 -17.58
C ILE A 304 4.72 6.86 -17.13
N ALA A 305 4.45 5.60 -17.43
CA ALA A 305 3.20 4.93 -17.05
C ALA A 305 3.48 3.75 -16.10
N VAL A 306 2.69 3.61 -15.04
CA VAL A 306 2.74 2.45 -14.15
C VAL A 306 1.66 1.47 -14.59
N HIS A 307 2.02 0.47 -15.40
CA HIS A 307 1.05 -0.54 -15.83
C HIS A 307 1.29 -1.87 -15.11
N PHE A 308 0.24 -2.42 -14.49
CA PHE A 308 0.26 -3.79 -13.97
C PHE A 308 0.28 -4.78 -15.15
N ASN A 309 1.47 -5.32 -15.44
CA ASN A 309 1.76 -6.51 -16.23
C ASN A 309 1.19 -6.60 -17.67
N LYS A 310 1.94 -6.06 -18.63
CA LYS A 310 2.48 -6.85 -19.77
C LYS A 310 3.91 -6.35 -20.05
N SER A 311 4.87 -7.27 -20.14
CA SER A 311 6.29 -7.03 -20.43
C SER A 311 6.58 -6.61 -21.88
N LEU A 312 5.62 -5.96 -22.56
CA LEU A 312 5.74 -5.51 -23.95
C LEU A 312 5.46 -4.00 -24.05
N PRO A 313 6.18 -3.26 -24.91
CA PRO A 313 5.87 -1.86 -25.20
C PRO A 313 4.42 -1.71 -25.68
N ASN A 314 3.72 -0.66 -25.25
CA ASN A 314 2.33 -0.41 -25.63
C ASN A 314 2.25 0.07 -27.10
N TYR A 315 2.39 -0.87 -28.03
CA TYR A 315 2.28 -0.63 -29.48
C TYR A 315 0.88 -0.14 -29.88
N THR A 316 -0.12 -0.35 -29.04
CA THR A 316 -1.49 0.13 -29.20
C THR A 316 -1.56 1.65 -29.15
N PHE A 317 -0.77 2.28 -28.26
CA PHE A 317 -0.67 3.74 -28.18
C PHE A 317 -0.05 4.33 -29.45
N HIS A 318 1.10 3.82 -29.89
CA HIS A 318 1.75 4.27 -31.14
C HIS A 318 0.84 4.07 -32.37
N LYS A 319 0.16 2.92 -32.46
CA LYS A 319 -0.79 2.64 -33.55
C LYS A 319 -2.01 3.55 -33.51
N SER A 320 -2.45 3.97 -32.32
CA SER A 320 -3.52 4.95 -32.17
C SER A 320 -3.09 6.34 -32.64
N LEU A 321 -1.88 6.76 -32.26
CA LEU A 321 -1.31 8.09 -32.54
C LEU A 321 -0.95 8.27 -34.02
N TYR A 322 -0.26 7.29 -34.61
CA TYR A 322 0.29 7.39 -35.97
C TYR A 322 -0.48 6.55 -37.01
N LYS A 323 -1.57 5.86 -36.62
CA LYS A 323 -2.40 4.98 -37.48
C LYS A 323 -1.72 3.76 -38.10
N TYR A 324 -0.40 3.61 -37.98
CA TYR A 324 0.34 2.41 -38.38
C TYR A 324 1.16 1.83 -37.23
N SER A 325 1.51 0.55 -37.36
CA SER A 325 2.34 -0.14 -36.37
C SER A 325 3.81 0.25 -36.56
N PRO A 326 4.61 0.40 -35.49
CA PRO A 326 6.03 0.71 -35.63
C PRO A 326 6.76 -0.33 -36.51
N SER A 327 7.77 0.13 -37.26
CA SER A 327 8.59 -0.74 -38.11
C SER A 327 9.28 -1.85 -37.30
N SER A 328 9.61 -2.97 -37.96
CA SER A 328 10.28 -4.11 -37.32
C SER A 328 11.61 -3.70 -36.66
N HIS A 329 12.32 -2.74 -37.26
CA HIS A 329 13.53 -2.13 -36.71
C HIS A 329 13.24 -1.38 -35.41
N THR A 330 12.21 -0.53 -35.39
CA THR A 330 11.80 0.23 -34.19
C THR A 330 11.33 -0.70 -33.07
N LYS A 331 10.61 -1.78 -33.41
CA LYS A 331 10.22 -2.83 -32.46
C LYS A 331 11.43 -3.53 -31.85
N LYS A 332 12.41 -3.95 -32.66
CA LYS A 332 13.67 -4.55 -32.17
C LYS A 332 14.49 -3.58 -31.32
N TYR A 333 14.52 -2.30 -31.69
CA TYR A 333 15.19 -1.25 -30.92
C TYR A 333 14.50 -1.02 -29.56
N GLU A 334 13.18 -0.92 -29.53
CA GLU A 334 12.41 -0.79 -28.29
C GLU A 334 12.46 -2.05 -27.43
N GLU A 335 12.52 -3.25 -28.01
CA GLU A 335 12.79 -4.48 -27.25
C GLU A 335 14.18 -4.47 -26.61
N ARG A 336 15.22 -4.01 -27.32
CA ARG A 336 16.56 -3.83 -26.74
C ARG A 336 16.54 -2.78 -25.64
N ARG A 337 15.84 -1.66 -25.82
CA ARG A 337 15.68 -0.61 -24.79
C ARG A 337 14.85 -1.09 -23.61
N CYS A 338 13.81 -1.90 -23.82
CA CYS A 338 12.98 -2.48 -22.78
C CYS A 338 13.81 -3.49 -21.98
N LYS A 339 14.58 -4.38 -22.63
CA LYS A 339 15.55 -5.25 -21.95
C LYS A 339 16.60 -4.46 -21.18
N ALA A 340 17.12 -3.36 -21.74
CA ALA A 340 18.08 -2.48 -21.05
C ALA A 340 17.44 -1.73 -19.87
N ARG A 341 16.18 -1.31 -19.99
CA ARG A 341 15.37 -0.66 -18.94
C ARG A 341 14.93 -1.63 -17.87
N GLU A 342 14.52 -2.84 -18.20
CA GLU A 342 14.26 -3.91 -17.23
C GLU A 342 15.55 -4.28 -16.53
N ALA A 343 16.69 -4.35 -17.23
CA ALA A 343 17.99 -4.52 -16.59
C ALA A 343 18.35 -3.31 -15.72
N ALA A 344 17.98 -2.08 -16.09
CA ALA A 344 18.24 -0.86 -15.34
C ALA A 344 17.25 -0.65 -14.16
N ALA A 345 16.02 -1.14 -14.27
CA ALA A 345 14.95 -1.11 -13.27
C ALA A 345 15.10 -2.27 -12.30
N LYS A 346 15.50 -3.46 -12.76
CA LYS A 346 16.06 -4.52 -11.91
C LYS A 346 17.30 -3.98 -11.22
N ARG A 347 18.21 -3.22 -11.87
CA ARG A 347 19.29 -2.51 -11.16
C ARG A 347 18.78 -1.47 -10.16
N ARG A 348 17.78 -0.63 -10.48
CA ARG A 348 17.24 0.46 -9.63
C ARG A 348 16.35 0.01 -8.47
N ASN A 349 15.44 -0.94 -8.66
CA ASN A 349 14.65 -1.56 -7.58
C ASN A 349 15.55 -2.41 -6.70
N HIS A 350 16.53 -3.08 -7.29
CA HIS A 350 17.58 -3.69 -6.52
C HIS A 350 18.41 -2.61 -5.80
N LEU A 351 18.64 -1.40 -6.32
CA LEU A 351 19.31 -0.29 -5.60
C LEU A 351 18.44 0.38 -4.52
N LYS A 352 17.11 0.44 -4.66
CA LYS A 352 16.19 1.01 -3.64
C LYS A 352 15.98 0.07 -2.45
N LEU A 353 15.85 -1.24 -2.70
CA LEU A 353 15.90 -2.29 -1.66
C LEU A 353 17.34 -2.69 -1.28
N LYS A 354 18.35 -2.16 -2.00
CA LYS A 354 19.77 -2.15 -1.62
C LYS A 354 20.25 -0.70 -1.44
N LYS A 355 19.78 0.02 -0.42
CA LYS A 355 20.82 0.49 0.51
C LYS A 355 21.38 -0.78 1.15
N ARG A 356 22.22 -1.47 0.36
CA ARG A 356 23.04 -2.57 0.82
C ARG A 356 23.83 -1.96 1.96
N LEU A 357 23.81 -2.57 3.14
CA LEU A 357 24.86 -2.28 4.12
C LEU A 357 26.22 -2.33 3.41
N PHE A 358 26.41 -3.30 2.49
CA PHE A 358 27.65 -3.45 1.72
C PHE A 358 27.49 -3.87 0.26
N VAL A 359 28.28 -3.26 -0.64
CA VAL A 359 28.32 -3.54 -2.10
C VAL A 359 29.39 -4.57 -2.42
N SER A 360 29.02 -5.84 -2.69
CA SER A 360 29.98 -6.89 -3.11
C SER A 360 30.40 -6.84 -4.60
N LYS A 361 31.65 -7.27 -4.85
CA LYS A 361 32.49 -7.25 -6.08
C LYS A 361 31.89 -8.01 -7.28
N ILE A 362 32.16 -7.53 -8.52
CA ILE A 362 32.04 -8.31 -9.78
C ILE A 362 33.29 -8.20 -10.69
N SER A 363 34.22 -7.25 -10.52
CA SER A 363 35.40 -7.17 -11.42
C SER A 363 36.73 -7.07 -10.66
N ASN A 364 37.76 -7.65 -11.27
CA ASN A 364 39.10 -7.92 -10.71
C ASN A 364 40.17 -6.93 -11.22
N THR A 365 39.77 -5.72 -11.56
CA THR A 365 40.67 -4.65 -12.02
C THR A 365 40.52 -3.47 -11.05
N GLN A 366 41.58 -3.16 -10.29
CA GLN A 366 41.56 -2.09 -9.29
C GLN A 366 42.80 -1.19 -9.43
N ASP A 367 42.52 0.11 -9.50
CA ASP A 367 43.40 1.19 -9.05
C ASP A 367 42.90 1.59 -7.65
N ASN A 368 43.78 1.58 -6.65
CA ASN A 368 43.44 1.84 -5.24
C ASN A 368 43.34 3.34 -4.91
N SER A 369 43.74 4.21 -5.85
CA SER A 369 43.96 5.64 -5.58
C SER A 369 42.74 6.51 -5.93
N TYR A 370 41.79 6.00 -6.71
CA TYR A 370 40.69 6.83 -7.24
C TYR A 370 39.35 6.09 -7.39
N GLY A 371 38.25 6.77 -7.06
CA GLY A 371 36.87 6.29 -7.21
C GLY A 371 36.14 6.00 -5.90
N SER A 372 34.88 5.58 -5.99
CA SER A 372 33.98 5.34 -4.83
C SER A 372 34.39 4.20 -3.90
N LYS A 373 35.49 3.51 -4.20
CA LYS A 373 36.06 2.36 -3.47
C LYS A 373 37.56 2.55 -3.13
N ALA A 374 38.08 3.77 -3.28
CA ALA A 374 39.41 4.11 -2.81
C ALA A 374 39.52 3.85 -1.30
N GLU A 375 40.73 3.54 -0.85
CA GLU A 375 41.01 3.45 0.58
C GLU A 375 40.69 4.79 1.23
N LYS A 376 39.84 4.76 2.25
CA LYS A 376 39.50 5.93 3.07
C LYS A 376 39.90 5.61 4.50
N PRO A 377 40.35 6.59 5.29
CA PRO A 377 40.59 6.37 6.71
C PRO A 377 39.30 5.91 7.40
N ASP A 378 39.49 5.21 8.51
CA ASP A 378 38.38 4.85 9.39
C ASP A 378 37.68 6.08 9.94
N LEU A 379 36.42 5.90 10.35
CA LEU A 379 35.69 6.97 11.03
C LEU A 379 36.41 7.38 12.31
N ASP A 380 36.32 8.68 12.62
CA ASP A 380 36.74 9.19 13.92
C ASP A 380 35.95 8.51 15.06
N LEU A 381 36.54 8.44 16.25
CA LEU A 381 35.95 7.76 17.41
C LEU A 381 34.56 8.33 17.76
N ASN A 382 34.37 9.64 17.66
CA ASN A 382 33.07 10.25 17.95
C ASN A 382 32.03 9.85 16.89
N GLN A 383 32.39 9.93 15.61
CA GLN A 383 31.51 9.54 14.50
C GLN A 383 31.16 8.05 14.52
N TYR A 384 32.12 7.20 14.89
CA TYR A 384 31.89 5.77 15.05
C TYR A 384 30.91 5.51 16.20
N SER A 385 31.10 6.16 17.34
CA SER A 385 30.24 6.02 18.52
C SER A 385 28.80 6.43 18.21
N GLU A 386 28.58 7.55 17.53
CA GLU A 386 27.25 8.01 17.13
C GLU A 386 26.54 6.98 16.22
N LYS A 387 27.22 6.50 15.18
CA LYS A 387 26.65 5.49 14.27
C LYS A 387 26.45 4.14 14.93
N TYR A 388 27.31 3.77 15.87
CA TYR A 388 27.15 2.57 16.67
C TYR A 388 25.85 2.63 17.47
N GLN A 389 25.59 3.74 18.18
CA GLN A 389 24.36 3.94 18.94
C GLN A 389 23.12 3.97 18.04
N GLU A 390 23.21 4.64 16.89
CA GLU A 390 22.15 4.64 15.88
C GLU A 390 21.84 3.22 15.38
N PHE A 391 22.86 2.42 15.09
CA PHE A 391 22.67 1.05 14.63
C PHE A 391 21.99 0.18 15.68
N ILE A 392 22.39 0.27 16.95
CA ILE A 392 21.76 -0.46 18.05
C ILE A 392 20.29 -0.05 18.22
N LYS A 393 20.01 1.24 18.17
CA LYS A 393 18.64 1.77 18.26
C LYS A 393 17.77 1.23 17.12
N ASN A 394 18.29 1.19 15.90
CA ASN A 394 17.60 0.66 14.72
C ASN A 394 17.47 -0.88 14.72
N LEU A 395 18.25 -1.58 15.54
CA LEU A 395 18.22 -3.03 15.65
C LEU A 395 17.14 -3.49 16.64
N ALA A 396 16.86 -2.68 17.66
CA ALA A 396 15.80 -2.90 18.62
C ALA A 396 14.43 -2.78 17.94
N LEU A 397 13.54 -3.74 18.22
CA LEU A 397 12.17 -3.79 17.71
C LEU A 397 11.21 -3.98 18.88
N ASP A 398 10.01 -3.42 18.78
CA ASP A 398 8.94 -3.64 19.75
C ASP A 398 8.22 -4.99 19.50
N ASP A 399 7.35 -5.38 20.45
CA ASP A 399 6.67 -6.68 20.39
C ASP A 399 5.69 -6.81 19.20
N ASN A 400 5.16 -5.69 18.70
CA ASN A 400 4.27 -5.68 17.54
C ASN A 400 5.08 -5.74 16.25
N GLU A 401 6.19 -5.01 16.17
CA GLU A 401 7.15 -5.04 15.07
C GLU A 401 7.77 -6.43 14.90
N ILE A 402 8.12 -7.11 16.00
CA ILE A 402 8.65 -8.48 15.96
C ILE A 402 7.59 -9.45 15.39
N LYS A 403 6.33 -9.33 15.82
CA LYS A 403 5.23 -10.16 15.29
C LYS A 403 4.98 -9.88 13.81
N ASN A 404 4.95 -8.61 13.42
CA ASN A 404 4.75 -8.22 12.03
C ASN A 404 5.92 -8.67 11.14
N LEU A 405 7.15 -8.60 11.64
CA LEU A 405 8.33 -9.07 10.94
C LEU A 405 8.23 -10.56 10.61
N GLU A 406 7.81 -11.40 11.56
CA GLU A 406 7.58 -12.83 11.31
C GLU A 406 6.56 -13.01 10.17
N ILE A 407 5.41 -12.33 10.24
CA ILE A 407 4.33 -12.44 9.25
C ILE A 407 4.79 -12.02 7.85
N GLU A 408 5.43 -10.85 7.73
CA GLU A 408 5.93 -10.31 6.45
C GLU A 408 7.04 -11.15 5.83
N THR A 409 7.74 -11.94 6.63
CA THR A 409 8.87 -12.75 6.20
C THR A 409 8.57 -14.24 6.07
N ARG A 410 7.30 -14.66 6.16
CA ARG A 410 6.87 -16.07 5.96
C ARG A 410 7.19 -16.64 4.58
N ALA A 411 7.36 -15.78 3.57
CA ALA A 411 7.85 -16.20 2.25
C ALA A 411 9.38 -16.48 2.23
N GLN A 412 10.05 -16.33 3.39
CA GLN A 412 11.46 -16.63 3.64
C GLN A 412 12.40 -16.16 2.51
N ARG A 413 12.96 -17.09 1.73
CA ARG A 413 13.91 -16.81 0.65
C ARG A 413 13.34 -15.86 -0.41
N ASP A 414 12.04 -15.88 -0.65
CA ASP A 414 11.39 -15.03 -1.64
C ASP A 414 11.03 -13.64 -1.08
N SER A 415 11.21 -13.42 0.24
CA SER A 415 11.04 -12.12 0.89
C SER A 415 12.34 -11.31 0.90
N ALA A 416 12.30 -10.11 0.30
CA ALA A 416 13.44 -9.19 0.35
C ALA A 416 13.71 -8.67 1.78
N VAL A 417 12.66 -8.53 2.59
CA VAL A 417 12.75 -8.11 4.00
C VAL A 417 13.49 -9.17 4.82
N TRP A 418 13.20 -10.45 4.59
CA TRP A 418 13.91 -11.56 5.21
C TRP A 418 15.42 -11.52 4.95
N HIS A 419 15.82 -11.26 3.69
CA HIS A 419 17.24 -11.10 3.33
C HIS A 419 17.89 -9.86 3.93
N PHE A 420 17.11 -8.82 4.25
CA PHE A 420 17.61 -7.58 4.81
C PHE A 420 17.86 -7.72 6.31
N GLU A 421 16.89 -8.23 7.07
CA GLU A 421 17.03 -8.44 8.51
C GLU A 421 18.13 -9.45 8.86
N ARG A 422 18.27 -10.52 8.07
CA ARG A 422 19.35 -11.52 8.24
C ARG A 422 20.77 -10.99 8.04
N ARG A 423 20.94 -9.84 7.39
CA ARG A 423 22.28 -9.23 7.21
C ARG A 423 22.70 -8.36 8.38
N LYS A 424 21.72 -7.87 9.15
CA LYS A 424 21.96 -7.00 10.30
C LYS A 424 22.21 -7.81 11.58
N ARG A 425 21.80 -9.06 11.61
CA ARG A 425 21.76 -9.94 12.78
C ARG A 425 22.59 -11.20 12.55
N LEU A 426 23.13 -11.78 13.61
CA LEU A 426 23.78 -13.08 13.57
C LEU A 426 22.70 -14.17 13.52
N THR A 427 22.68 -14.97 12.44
CA THR A 427 21.64 -15.99 12.24
C THR A 427 22.04 -17.37 12.76
N ALA A 428 21.08 -18.13 13.29
CA ALA A 428 21.29 -19.44 13.92
C ALA A 428 22.16 -20.43 13.11
N SER A 429 22.05 -20.43 11.78
CA SER A 429 22.86 -21.29 10.88
C SER A 429 24.38 -21.09 10.99
N TYR A 430 24.84 -19.96 11.54
CA TYR A 430 26.26 -19.66 11.74
C TYR A 430 26.73 -19.84 13.19
N PHE A 431 25.82 -20.11 14.14
CA PHE A 431 26.18 -20.16 15.57
C PHE A 431 27.23 -21.23 15.86
N GLY A 432 27.13 -22.40 15.26
CA GLY A 432 28.15 -23.45 15.41
C GLY A 432 29.54 -23.02 14.96
N GLN A 433 29.63 -22.33 13.81
CA GLN A 433 30.91 -21.84 13.29
C GLN A 433 31.54 -20.78 14.21
N VAL A 434 30.71 -19.91 14.79
CA VAL A 434 31.15 -18.91 15.77
C VAL A 434 31.62 -19.58 17.06
N CYS A 435 30.85 -20.52 17.61
CA CYS A 435 31.16 -21.17 18.88
C CYS A 435 32.40 -22.08 18.82
N HIS A 436 32.66 -22.70 17.67
CA HIS A 436 33.85 -23.53 17.42
C HIS A 436 35.10 -22.73 17.07
N LYS A 437 34.97 -21.42 16.82
CA LYS A 437 36.10 -20.57 16.46
C LYS A 437 37.10 -20.49 17.61
N MET A 438 38.39 -20.72 17.32
CA MET A 438 39.43 -20.57 18.33
C MET A 438 39.68 -19.08 18.64
N PRO A 439 40.15 -18.75 19.86
CA PRO A 439 40.43 -17.36 20.27
C PRO A 439 41.46 -16.65 19.39
N HIS A 440 42.40 -17.38 18.78
CA HIS A 440 43.47 -16.81 17.94
C HIS A 440 43.16 -16.84 16.44
N THR A 441 42.13 -17.55 16.00
CA THR A 441 41.73 -17.58 14.58
C THR A 441 41.18 -16.21 14.19
N SER A 442 41.50 -15.70 13.01
CA SER A 442 40.94 -14.44 12.52
C SER A 442 39.42 -14.55 12.26
N CYS A 443 38.64 -13.50 12.55
CA CYS A 443 37.20 -13.46 12.26
C CYS A 443 36.89 -13.01 10.82
N LYS A 444 37.87 -12.48 10.09
CA LYS A 444 37.75 -11.90 8.74
C LYS A 444 36.98 -12.77 7.76
N ASN A 445 37.36 -14.05 7.63
CA ASN A 445 36.74 -14.97 6.67
C ASN A 445 35.28 -15.26 7.01
N LEU A 446 34.96 -15.43 8.30
CA LEU A 446 33.60 -15.71 8.74
C LEU A 446 32.70 -14.49 8.54
N ILE A 447 33.17 -13.28 8.86
CA ILE A 447 32.46 -12.03 8.57
C ILE A 447 32.21 -11.88 7.06
N LYS A 448 33.22 -12.18 6.23
CA LYS A 448 33.07 -12.17 4.77
C LYS A 448 31.98 -13.13 4.30
N ILE A 449 31.93 -14.34 4.87
CA ILE A 449 30.89 -15.33 4.56
C ILE A 449 29.50 -14.83 5.00
N ILE A 450 29.37 -14.28 6.20
CA ILE A 450 28.09 -13.84 6.76
C ILE A 450 27.53 -12.61 6.02
N LEU A 451 28.36 -11.59 5.80
CA LEU A 451 27.91 -10.28 5.32
C LEU A 451 27.96 -10.11 3.79
N TYR A 452 28.88 -10.80 3.11
CA TYR A 452 29.23 -10.49 1.72
C TYR A 452 29.01 -11.64 0.73
N SER A 453 29.07 -12.89 1.19
CA SER A 453 28.99 -14.05 0.31
C SER A 453 27.56 -14.31 -0.20
N LYS A 454 27.46 -14.72 -1.47
CA LYS A 454 26.23 -15.24 -2.09
C LYS A 454 26.50 -16.65 -2.57
N ILE A 455 26.52 -17.59 -1.64
CA ILE A 455 26.80 -18.99 -1.96
C ILE A 455 25.47 -19.66 -2.33
N ASP A 456 25.40 -20.23 -3.53
CA ASP A 456 24.31 -21.13 -3.95
C ASP A 456 24.93 -22.40 -4.53
N THR A 457 25.16 -23.40 -3.68
CA THR A 457 25.79 -24.67 -4.10
C THR A 457 24.76 -25.63 -4.68
N VAL A 458 25.25 -26.66 -5.41
CA VAL A 458 24.42 -27.76 -5.91
C VAL A 458 23.71 -28.48 -4.75
N HIS A 459 24.40 -28.68 -3.62
CA HIS A 459 23.83 -29.27 -2.41
C HIS A 459 22.67 -28.42 -1.84
N MET A 460 22.79 -27.09 -1.86
CA MET A 460 21.72 -26.20 -1.41
C MET A 460 20.53 -26.20 -2.38
N LYS A 461 20.76 -26.33 -3.69
CA LYS A 461 19.68 -26.49 -4.69
C LYS A 461 18.92 -27.79 -4.46
N TYR A 462 19.64 -28.89 -4.24
CA TYR A 462 19.05 -30.19 -3.95
C TYR A 462 18.20 -30.14 -2.68
N GLY A 463 18.73 -29.54 -1.60
CA GLY A 463 18.01 -29.42 -0.33
C GLY A 463 16.64 -28.75 -0.50
N ARG A 464 16.62 -27.60 -1.20
CA ARG A 464 15.38 -26.84 -1.44
C ARG A 464 14.35 -27.55 -2.31
N LEU A 465 14.81 -28.41 -3.24
CA LEU A 465 13.90 -29.14 -4.11
C LEU A 465 13.06 -30.15 -3.31
N HIS A 466 13.68 -30.77 -2.30
CA HIS A 466 13.08 -31.88 -1.54
C HIS A 466 12.58 -31.50 -0.15
N GLU A 467 12.79 -30.26 0.29
CA GLU A 467 12.31 -29.77 1.58
C GLU A 467 10.78 -29.92 1.70
N SER A 468 10.03 -29.55 0.65
CA SER A 468 8.57 -29.72 0.65
C SER A 468 8.12 -31.17 0.65
N ASP A 469 8.92 -32.07 0.09
CA ASP A 469 8.62 -33.51 0.08
C ASP A 469 8.83 -34.08 1.48
N ALA A 470 9.91 -33.67 2.16
CA ALA A 470 10.21 -34.05 3.53
C ALA A 470 9.15 -33.56 4.52
N VAL A 471 8.67 -32.31 4.40
CA VAL A 471 7.58 -31.77 5.25
C VAL A 471 6.30 -32.59 5.07
N LYS A 472 5.92 -32.90 3.82
CA LYS A 472 4.71 -33.70 3.55
C LYS A 472 4.82 -35.11 4.12
N TYR A 473 5.99 -35.74 3.95
CA TYR A 473 6.23 -37.08 4.48
C TYR A 473 6.10 -37.10 6.01
N ILE A 474 6.81 -36.22 6.71
CA ILE A 474 6.81 -36.21 8.18
C ILE A 474 5.45 -35.82 8.76
N SER A 475 4.71 -34.92 8.10
CA SER A 475 3.37 -34.52 8.54
C SER A 475 2.40 -35.70 8.46
N ASN A 476 2.51 -36.52 7.42
CA ASN A 476 1.68 -37.71 7.25
C ASN A 476 2.11 -38.87 8.15
N GLU A 477 3.41 -39.10 8.31
CA GLU A 477 3.94 -40.21 9.10
C GLU A 477 3.69 -40.02 10.59
N LEU A 478 4.02 -38.84 11.12
CA LEU A 478 3.89 -38.53 12.55
C LEU A 478 2.52 -37.93 12.92
N GLN A 479 1.64 -37.70 11.94
CA GLN A 479 0.33 -37.03 12.12
C GLN A 479 0.46 -35.68 12.85
N ILE A 480 1.50 -34.91 12.48
CA ILE A 480 1.78 -33.58 13.05
C ILE A 480 1.41 -32.48 12.05
N GLU A 481 0.82 -31.40 12.55
CA GLU A 481 0.58 -30.20 11.75
C GLU A 481 1.81 -29.29 11.79
N VAL A 482 2.39 -29.03 10.61
CA VAL A 482 3.56 -28.16 10.44
C VAL A 482 3.14 -26.85 9.79
N ASN A 483 3.26 -25.76 10.53
CA ASN A 483 2.95 -24.42 10.06
C ASN A 483 4.18 -23.70 9.49
N SER A 484 4.00 -22.99 8.37
CA SER A 484 5.04 -22.13 7.80
C SER A 484 5.34 -20.95 8.73
N CYS A 485 6.60 -20.50 8.74
CA CYS A 485 7.00 -19.35 9.56
C CYS A 485 8.05 -18.46 8.89
N GLY A 486 8.17 -17.24 9.41
CA GLY A 486 9.13 -16.24 8.95
C GLY A 486 10.40 -16.16 9.79
N PHE A 487 10.91 -14.95 9.94
CA PHE A 487 12.12 -14.64 10.68
C PHE A 487 11.78 -14.20 12.10
N PHE A 488 12.33 -14.92 13.07
CA PHE A 488 12.19 -14.64 14.50
C PHE A 488 13.38 -13.84 15.01
N VAL A 489 13.07 -12.88 15.87
CA VAL A 489 14.01 -12.04 16.61
C VAL A 489 13.52 -11.97 18.06
N LYS A 490 14.44 -11.87 19.01
CA LYS A 490 14.14 -11.74 20.43
C LYS A 490 14.43 -10.31 20.90
N LYS A 491 13.50 -9.72 21.65
CA LYS A 491 13.56 -8.32 22.07
C LYS A 491 14.79 -8.00 22.93
N GLU A 492 15.16 -8.89 23.84
CA GLU A 492 16.31 -8.72 24.74
C GLU A 492 17.65 -8.92 24.01
N GLU A 493 17.64 -9.66 22.91
CA GLU A 493 18.82 -10.06 22.15
C GLU A 493 18.60 -9.77 20.65
N PRO A 494 18.37 -8.51 20.28
CA PRO A 494 17.98 -8.16 18.91
C PRO A 494 19.08 -8.53 17.90
N TYR A 495 20.33 -8.59 18.32
CA TYR A 495 21.44 -9.01 17.46
C TYR A 495 21.36 -10.46 16.96
N LEU A 496 20.48 -11.30 17.52
CA LEU A 496 20.27 -12.68 17.09
C LEU A 496 19.00 -12.81 16.25
N GLY A 497 19.00 -13.77 15.33
CA GLY A 497 17.79 -14.12 14.59
C GLY A 497 17.79 -15.55 14.06
N ALA A 498 16.59 -16.08 13.82
CA ALA A 498 16.40 -17.46 13.41
C ALA A 498 15.23 -17.61 12.44
N THR A 499 15.32 -18.59 11.54
CA THR A 499 14.18 -19.09 10.77
C THR A 499 14.24 -20.61 10.89
N PRO A 500 13.30 -21.26 11.57
CA PRO A 500 13.12 -22.71 11.48
C PRO A 500 12.43 -23.06 10.16
N ASP A 501 12.52 -24.33 9.75
CA ASP A 501 11.88 -24.81 8.52
C ASP A 501 10.35 -24.96 8.70
N GLY A 502 9.88 -25.10 9.94
CA GLY A 502 8.47 -25.07 10.29
C GLY A 502 8.20 -24.97 11.80
N LEU A 503 6.95 -24.74 12.17
CA LEU A 503 6.46 -24.71 13.55
C LEU A 503 5.53 -25.89 13.81
N ILE A 504 5.71 -26.55 14.93
CA ILE A 504 4.88 -27.67 15.39
C ILE A 504 4.14 -27.21 16.66
N GLY A 505 2.83 -26.98 16.54
CA GLY A 505 2.02 -26.41 17.61
C GLY A 505 2.60 -25.11 18.17
N ASP A 506 2.49 -24.91 19.49
CA ASP A 506 3.03 -23.74 20.18
C ASP A 506 4.45 -23.95 20.73
N ASP A 507 4.84 -25.20 20.96
CA ASP A 507 6.05 -25.56 21.70
C ASP A 507 7.20 -26.11 20.83
N GLY A 508 6.93 -26.54 19.59
CA GLY A 508 7.90 -27.27 18.76
C GLY A 508 8.36 -26.51 17.51
N ILE A 509 9.58 -26.75 17.06
CA ILE A 509 10.05 -26.35 15.73
C ILE A 509 10.45 -27.57 14.89
N LEU A 510 10.51 -27.39 13.58
CA LEU A 510 10.97 -28.38 12.62
C LEU A 510 12.26 -27.87 11.94
N GLU A 511 13.27 -28.73 11.86
CA GLU A 511 14.50 -28.50 11.10
C GLU A 511 14.76 -29.71 10.21
N ILE A 512 14.79 -29.51 8.90
CA ILE A 512 14.98 -30.55 7.89
C ILE A 512 16.35 -30.40 7.25
N LYS A 513 17.00 -31.54 7.02
CA LYS A 513 18.19 -31.65 6.19
C LYS A 513 18.01 -32.71 5.12
N CYS A 514 18.16 -32.28 3.87
CA CYS A 514 18.19 -33.14 2.69
C CYS A 514 19.59 -33.09 2.04
N PRO A 515 20.62 -33.72 2.63
CA PRO A 515 21.97 -33.70 2.09
C PRO A 515 22.09 -34.57 0.85
N SER A 516 22.53 -34.00 -0.28
CA SER A 516 22.64 -34.78 -1.53
C SER A 516 23.70 -35.90 -1.47
N SER A 517 24.62 -35.86 -0.51
CA SER A 517 25.59 -36.93 -0.24
C SER A 517 24.93 -38.20 0.31
N CYS A 518 23.75 -38.08 0.90
CA CYS A 518 22.98 -39.20 1.45
C CYS A 518 21.91 -39.71 0.48
N ALA A 519 21.78 -39.12 -0.72
CA ALA A 519 20.69 -39.41 -1.65
C ALA A 519 20.60 -40.88 -2.11
N LYS A 520 21.71 -41.63 -2.01
CA LYS A 520 21.80 -43.05 -2.42
C LYS A 520 21.65 -44.04 -1.26
N PHE A 521 21.43 -43.56 -0.04
CA PHE A 521 21.43 -44.36 1.18
C PHE A 521 20.12 -44.17 1.93
N THR A 522 19.68 -45.17 2.69
CA THR A 522 18.70 -44.92 3.76
C THR A 522 19.33 -44.00 4.82
N PRO A 523 18.53 -43.24 5.59
CA PRO A 523 19.07 -42.39 6.64
C PRO A 523 20.00 -43.13 7.62
N GLU A 524 19.64 -44.35 8.02
CA GLU A 524 20.41 -45.18 8.94
C GLU A 524 21.75 -45.63 8.34
N GLU A 525 21.74 -46.05 7.07
CA GLU A 525 22.96 -46.36 6.31
C GLU A 525 23.86 -45.13 6.17
N ALA A 526 23.29 -43.97 5.85
CA ALA A 526 24.04 -42.73 5.71
C ALA A 526 24.74 -42.33 7.02
N ILE A 527 24.12 -42.61 8.18
CA ILE A 527 24.68 -42.38 9.51
C ILE A 527 25.82 -43.37 9.80
N LYS A 528 25.61 -44.67 9.52
CA LYS A 528 26.64 -45.72 9.70
C LYS A 528 27.88 -45.48 8.83
N GLU A 529 27.67 -45.09 7.57
CA GLU A 529 28.71 -44.72 6.59
C GLU A 529 29.33 -43.33 6.83
N LYS A 530 28.96 -42.67 7.93
CA LYS A 530 29.46 -41.34 8.34
C LYS A 530 29.28 -40.26 7.27
N LYS A 531 28.28 -40.40 6.39
CA LYS A 531 27.93 -39.40 5.35
C LYS A 531 27.24 -38.17 5.95
N PHE A 532 26.65 -38.31 7.13
CA PHE A 532 26.01 -37.22 7.87
C PHE A 532 26.51 -37.17 9.32
N SER A 533 27.31 -36.15 9.67
CA SER A 533 28.07 -36.09 10.93
C SER A 533 27.31 -35.57 12.16
N PHE A 534 26.01 -35.28 12.00
CA PHE A 534 25.16 -34.81 13.09
C PHE A 534 24.71 -35.95 14.00
N PHE A 535 24.36 -37.09 13.39
CA PHE A 535 24.05 -38.31 14.09
C PHE A 535 25.29 -39.20 14.06
N LYS A 536 25.58 -39.88 15.17
CA LYS A 536 26.66 -40.87 15.28
C LYS A 536 26.04 -42.19 15.68
N PHE A 537 26.54 -43.27 15.10
CA PHE A 537 26.19 -44.61 15.54
C PHE A 537 27.11 -45.04 16.68
N ASP A 538 26.55 -45.27 17.86
CA ASP A 538 27.28 -45.85 18.99
C ASP A 538 27.30 -47.37 18.84
N ILE A 539 28.48 -47.91 18.50
CA ILE A 539 28.70 -49.34 18.28
C ILE A 539 28.48 -50.13 19.58
N LYS A 540 28.71 -49.52 20.76
CA LYS A 540 28.62 -50.23 22.04
C LYS A 540 27.18 -50.50 22.46
N ASN A 541 26.30 -49.53 22.21
CA ASN A 541 24.89 -49.59 22.61
C ASN A 541 23.95 -49.88 21.43
N ASN A 542 24.47 -49.94 20.21
CA ASN A 542 23.71 -50.13 18.96
C ASN A 542 22.64 -49.04 18.74
N GLU A 543 22.93 -47.81 19.17
CA GLU A 543 21.99 -46.67 19.15
C GLU A 543 22.54 -45.50 18.34
N ILE A 544 21.63 -44.66 17.81
CA ILE A 544 21.98 -43.41 17.14
C ILE A 544 21.97 -42.28 18.16
N ILE A 545 23.12 -41.62 18.35
CA ILE A 545 23.29 -40.50 19.28
C ILE A 545 23.50 -39.18 18.54
N VAL A 546 23.02 -38.08 19.13
CA VAL A 546 23.22 -36.73 18.60
C VAL A 546 24.61 -36.21 18.96
N ASN A 547 25.35 -35.77 17.95
CA ASN A 547 26.65 -35.12 18.13
C ASN A 547 26.46 -33.67 18.59
N LYS A 548 26.45 -33.43 19.90
CA LYS A 548 26.32 -32.08 20.48
C LYS A 548 27.41 -31.08 20.04
N ASN A 549 28.56 -31.57 19.55
CA ASN A 549 29.65 -30.73 19.02
C ASN A 549 29.50 -30.44 17.51
N ASN A 550 28.38 -30.78 16.88
CA ASN A 550 28.13 -30.49 15.47
C ASN A 550 27.49 -29.11 15.29
N ASN A 551 27.83 -28.39 14.22
CA ASN A 551 27.26 -27.08 13.90
C ASN A 551 25.72 -27.05 13.90
N TYR A 552 25.05 -28.11 13.46
CA TYR A 552 23.59 -28.17 13.46
C TYR A 552 23.00 -28.22 14.88
N PHE A 553 23.72 -28.75 15.88
CA PHE A 553 23.23 -28.74 17.27
C PHE A 553 23.17 -27.31 17.81
N PHE A 554 24.22 -26.53 17.56
CA PHE A 554 24.25 -25.10 17.87
C PHE A 554 23.19 -24.31 17.10
N GLN A 555 22.91 -24.68 15.85
CA GLN A 555 21.82 -24.06 15.08
C GLN A 555 20.46 -24.31 15.73
N VAL A 556 20.16 -25.57 16.07
CA VAL A 556 18.88 -25.97 16.70
C VAL A 556 18.71 -25.29 18.06
N GLN A 557 19.72 -25.36 18.94
CA GLN A 557 19.65 -24.70 20.24
C GLN A 557 19.46 -23.18 20.10
N GLY A 558 20.07 -22.57 19.08
CA GLY A 558 19.84 -21.17 18.71
C GLY A 558 18.42 -20.88 18.24
N GLN A 559 17.86 -21.71 17.37
CA GLN A 559 16.47 -21.56 16.92
C GLN A 559 15.50 -21.68 18.11
N LEU A 560 15.68 -22.67 18.99
CA LEU A 560 14.85 -22.86 20.19
C LEU A 560 14.92 -21.66 21.14
N HIS A 561 16.11 -21.12 21.36
CA HIS A 561 16.28 -19.94 22.21
C HIS A 561 15.63 -18.68 21.62
N VAL A 562 15.83 -18.40 20.33
CA VAL A 562 15.29 -17.20 19.66
C VAL A 562 13.77 -17.27 19.51
N THR A 563 13.21 -18.44 19.21
CA THR A 563 11.76 -18.65 19.08
C THR A 563 11.05 -18.86 20.41
N ASN A 564 11.81 -18.99 21.50
CA ASN A 564 11.34 -19.36 22.83
C ASN A 564 10.51 -20.66 22.86
N ARG A 565 10.91 -21.66 22.08
CA ARG A 565 10.25 -22.96 21.97
C ARG A 565 11.00 -24.05 22.75
N LYS A 566 10.30 -25.14 23.07
CA LYS A 566 10.77 -26.18 23.98
C LYS A 566 11.60 -27.25 23.28
N TYR A 567 11.22 -27.66 22.08
CA TYR A 567 11.89 -28.74 21.37
C TYR A 567 11.93 -28.54 19.86
N CYS A 568 12.88 -29.20 19.21
CA CYS A 568 13.02 -29.27 17.77
C CYS A 568 12.85 -30.73 17.34
N LEU A 569 12.01 -30.99 16.35
CA LEU A 569 12.05 -32.24 15.60
C LEU A 569 13.10 -32.07 14.49
N PHE A 570 14.25 -32.73 14.64
CA PHE A 570 15.29 -32.69 13.63
C PHE A 570 15.12 -33.87 12.67
N VAL A 571 15.02 -33.59 11.38
CA VAL A 571 14.68 -34.57 10.35
C VAL A 571 15.82 -34.68 9.34
N LEU A 572 16.34 -35.88 9.16
CA LEU A 572 17.21 -36.26 8.05
C LEU A 572 16.36 -36.96 6.99
N TRP A 573 16.24 -36.34 5.83
CA TRP A 573 15.50 -36.90 4.70
C TRP A 573 16.45 -37.39 3.61
N THR A 574 16.17 -38.57 3.06
CA THR A 574 16.76 -39.07 1.82
C THR A 574 15.63 -39.57 0.91
N PRO A 575 15.88 -39.77 -0.40
CA PRO A 575 14.90 -40.39 -1.30
C PRO A 575 14.46 -41.80 -0.88
N LEU A 576 15.21 -42.47 0.01
CA LEU A 576 14.96 -43.84 0.46
C LEU A 576 14.28 -43.92 1.84
N GLY A 577 14.13 -42.81 2.55
CA GLY A 577 13.48 -42.81 3.86
C GLY A 577 13.73 -41.54 4.68
N VAL A 578 13.19 -41.53 5.90
CA VAL A 578 13.32 -40.42 6.84
C VAL A 578 13.73 -40.93 8.22
N TYR A 579 14.68 -40.24 8.84
CA TYR A 579 15.02 -40.44 10.24
C TYR A 579 14.79 -39.14 10.99
N SER A 580 14.09 -39.20 12.12
CA SER A 580 13.79 -38.03 12.94
C SER A 580 14.17 -38.24 14.40
N GLN A 581 14.65 -37.19 15.04
CA GLN A 581 15.00 -37.18 16.46
C GLN A 581 14.51 -35.89 17.10
N ARG A 582 13.83 -36.02 18.24
CA ARG A 582 13.44 -34.88 19.07
C ARG A 582 14.63 -34.39 19.89
N ILE A 583 14.88 -33.10 19.85
CA ILE A 583 15.97 -32.41 20.56
C ILE A 583 15.34 -31.36 21.47
N GLU A 584 15.56 -31.49 22.78
CA GLU A 584 15.07 -30.54 23.77
C GLU A 584 15.96 -29.29 23.86
N ARG A 585 15.36 -28.17 24.27
CA ARG A 585 16.08 -26.94 24.59
C ARG A 585 16.98 -27.16 25.80
N ASP A 586 18.27 -26.91 25.61
CA ASP A 586 19.32 -27.10 26.61
C ASP A 586 19.82 -25.72 27.08
N ILE A 587 19.20 -25.22 28.16
CA ILE A 587 19.48 -23.88 28.70
C ILE A 587 20.92 -23.80 29.25
N GLU A 588 21.40 -24.87 29.89
CA GLU A 588 22.75 -24.93 30.43
C GLU A 588 23.78 -24.89 29.30
N PHE A 589 23.58 -25.67 28.23
CA PHE A 589 24.43 -25.62 27.05
C PHE A 589 24.45 -24.23 26.41
N TRP A 590 23.29 -23.58 26.28
CA TRP A 590 23.20 -22.22 25.75
C TRP A 590 24.04 -21.23 26.58
N ASN A 591 23.82 -21.21 27.89
CA ASN A 591 24.48 -20.26 28.80
C ASN A 591 26.00 -20.51 28.88
N THR A 592 26.42 -21.78 28.93
CA THR A 592 27.83 -22.13 29.15
C THR A 592 28.67 -22.17 27.86
N LYS A 593 28.07 -22.52 26.71
CA LYS A 593 28.82 -22.74 25.46
C LYS A 593 28.53 -21.72 24.37
N MET A 594 27.39 -21.03 24.39
CA MET A 594 26.92 -20.24 23.24
C MET A 594 26.79 -18.75 23.53
N ALA A 595 25.97 -18.37 24.52
CA ALA A 595 25.49 -17.00 24.71
C ALA A 595 26.61 -15.94 24.67
N GLN A 596 27.64 -16.12 25.49
CA GLN A 596 28.76 -15.17 25.58
C GLN A 596 29.56 -15.11 24.26
N LYS A 597 29.88 -16.27 23.66
CA LYS A 597 30.64 -16.32 22.40
C LYS A 597 29.92 -15.64 21.25
N LEU A 598 28.59 -15.82 21.16
CA LEU A 598 27.77 -15.19 20.13
C LEU A 598 27.69 -13.67 20.34
N LYS A 599 27.55 -13.24 21.59
CA LYS A 599 27.55 -11.82 21.98
C LYS A 599 28.88 -11.16 21.60
N ASP A 600 30.00 -11.70 22.08
CA ASP A 600 31.34 -11.17 21.81
C ASP A 600 31.62 -11.14 20.30
N PHE A 601 31.27 -12.19 19.57
CA PHE A 601 31.45 -12.21 18.12
C PHE A 601 30.62 -11.12 17.42
N PHE A 602 29.37 -10.91 17.83
CA PHE A 602 28.55 -9.88 17.20
C PHE A 602 29.12 -8.48 17.46
N TYR A 603 29.39 -8.13 18.71
CA TYR A 603 29.82 -6.78 19.08
C TYR A 603 31.28 -6.49 18.73
N ASP A 604 32.19 -7.46 18.88
CA ASP A 604 33.62 -7.22 18.68
C ASP A 604 34.08 -7.50 17.25
N CYS A 605 33.41 -8.42 16.55
CA CYS A 605 33.81 -8.84 15.20
C CYS A 605 32.86 -8.30 14.12
N MET A 606 31.54 -8.48 14.28
CA MET A 606 30.57 -8.16 13.22
C MET A 606 30.18 -6.68 13.21
N MET A 607 29.96 -6.07 14.38
CA MET A 607 29.52 -4.68 14.53
C MET A 607 30.47 -3.65 13.93
N PRO A 608 31.81 -3.75 14.10
CA PRO A 608 32.73 -2.80 13.48
C PRO A 608 32.62 -2.78 11.96
N GLU A 609 32.34 -3.93 11.35
CA GLU A 609 32.12 -4.03 9.91
C GLU A 609 30.73 -3.52 9.51
N LEU A 610 29.70 -3.68 10.34
CA LEU A 610 28.34 -3.12 10.17
C LEU A 610 28.30 -1.60 10.20
N VAL A 611 29.03 -0.98 11.12
CA VAL A 611 29.05 0.47 11.32
C VAL A 611 30.02 1.17 10.36
N ASP A 612 31.22 0.62 10.19
CA ASP A 612 32.26 1.19 9.35
C ASP A 612 32.94 0.12 8.48
N PRO A 613 32.35 -0.25 7.34
CA PRO A 613 32.85 -1.34 6.51
C PRO A 613 34.21 -1.05 5.88
N ARG A 614 35.19 -1.88 6.23
CA ARG A 614 36.50 -1.86 5.57
C ARG A 614 36.50 -2.65 4.27
N HIS A 615 35.77 -3.75 4.18
CA HIS A 615 35.80 -4.58 2.97
C HIS A 615 35.29 -3.84 1.73
N THR A 616 34.36 -2.89 1.89
CA THR A 616 33.86 -2.06 0.78
C THR A 616 34.85 -1.00 0.30
N ARG A 617 35.84 -0.65 1.14
CA ARG A 617 36.92 0.33 0.89
C ARG A 617 38.24 -0.33 0.47
N SER A 618 38.21 -1.60 0.06
CA SER A 618 39.41 -2.40 -0.26
C SER A 618 40.37 -2.63 0.92
N MET A 619 39.94 -2.36 2.15
CA MET A 619 40.74 -2.57 3.35
C MET A 619 40.43 -3.93 3.99
N GLU A 620 41.38 -4.49 4.75
CA GLU A 620 41.14 -5.71 5.52
C GLU A 620 40.13 -5.48 6.66
N ILE A 621 39.20 -6.44 6.83
CA ILE A 621 38.25 -6.48 7.94
C ILE A 621 39.03 -6.50 9.27
N ARG A 622 38.52 -5.79 10.28
CA ARG A 622 39.17 -5.68 11.60
C ARG A 622 39.09 -7.00 12.36
N ASP A 623 40.20 -7.43 12.92
CA ASP A 623 40.19 -8.40 14.02
C ASP A 623 40.15 -7.61 15.35
N PRO A 624 39.33 -7.99 16.33
CA PRO A 624 39.35 -7.37 17.65
C PRO A 624 40.68 -7.58 18.36
N GLN A 625 40.99 -6.67 19.29
CA GLN A 625 42.24 -6.67 20.05
C GLN A 625 42.47 -7.99 20.81
N SER A 626 41.40 -8.64 21.27
CA SER A 626 41.45 -9.95 21.93
C SER A 626 42.09 -11.03 21.04
N ILE A 627 41.75 -11.05 19.74
CA ILE A 627 42.32 -11.99 18.76
C ILE A 627 43.78 -11.64 18.47
N LEU A 628 44.08 -10.35 18.27
CA LEU A 628 45.45 -9.88 18.00
C LEU A 628 46.39 -10.24 19.16
N ASN A 629 45.97 -9.96 20.40
CA ASN A 629 46.71 -10.31 21.61
C ASN A 629 46.92 -11.84 21.72
N ALA A 630 45.92 -12.65 21.37
CA ALA A 630 46.04 -14.11 21.37
C ALA A 630 47.04 -14.61 20.31
N GLN A 631 47.03 -14.00 19.12
CA GLN A 631 48.00 -14.31 18.05
C GLN A 631 49.43 -13.92 18.44
N GLU A 632 49.61 -12.76 19.08
CA GLU A 632 50.92 -12.32 19.59
C GLU A 632 51.46 -13.26 20.67
N LYS A 633 50.63 -13.67 21.64
CA LYS A 633 51.00 -14.66 22.65
C LYS A 633 51.48 -15.97 22.04
N ILE A 634 50.82 -16.45 20.98
CA ILE A 634 51.25 -17.66 20.25
C ILE A 634 52.56 -17.41 19.52
N LYS A 635 52.73 -16.27 18.84
CA LYS A 635 53.99 -15.90 18.17
C LYS A 635 55.15 -15.83 19.17
N GLN A 636 54.92 -15.28 20.36
CA GLN A 636 55.91 -15.23 21.43
C GLN A 636 56.28 -16.64 21.92
N LYS A 637 55.29 -17.52 22.18
CA LYS A 637 55.54 -18.93 22.54
C LYS A 637 56.32 -19.69 21.48
N VAL A 638 56.01 -19.51 20.19
CA VAL A 638 56.74 -20.16 19.08
C VAL A 638 58.17 -19.63 18.97
N LYS A 639 58.41 -18.33 19.23
CA LYS A 639 59.76 -17.76 19.27
C LYS A 639 60.57 -18.27 20.46
N LEU A 640 59.93 -18.44 21.62
CA LEU A 640 60.55 -19.01 22.83
C LEU A 640 60.91 -20.49 22.66
N ASN A 641 60.12 -21.27 21.93
CA ASN A 641 60.41 -22.69 21.65
C ASN A 641 61.40 -22.91 20.49
N LYS A 642 61.80 -21.85 19.78
CA LYS A 642 62.80 -21.89 18.69
C LYS A 642 64.19 -21.39 19.13
N LYS A 643 64.27 -20.79 20.32
CA LYS A 643 65.52 -20.58 21.06
C LYS A 643 65.69 -21.75 22.01
#